data_AF-A0A4Q1ISM1-F1
#
_entry.id   AF-A0A4Q1ISM1-F1
#
_cell.length_a   1.000
_cell.length_b   1.000
_cell.length_c   1.000
_cell.angle_alpha   90.00
_cell.angle_beta   90.00
_cell.angle_gamma   90.00
#
_symmetry.space_group_name_H-M   'P 1'
#
loop_
_entity.id
_entity.type
_entity.pdbx_description
1 polymer ?
#
loop_
_entity_poly.entity_id
_entity_poly.type
_entity_poly.pdbx_seq_one_letter_code
_entity_poly.pdbx_strand_id
1 'polypeptide(L)'
;MRNMFLIAIFGLFCLNGFGQITNNGYNDTNTNYQSDSLLYRKERKVTIDGKTSYKDYKLIALNNDTTIVDTILTIQKKYKFNFLRKDNFELIEFANQGETFNNLGYNFYNSAVLPSIGFNAKQFNYYTLNDIYYYRVPTPTSELMYRKGIQQGQVADVFLTANTSKEFNIYIAYKGVKSEGRYQNSKSDQRNFRTSFNYHTKNKRYYLRGHMYGYNLNNEQNGGLTPQSVIYFENNNPNYNDRSRLEVNYNNADNTLEGKRYYIDQIVTLFSNRSFEKNNVKSQIKTPKPLDSLHKNFRIKPNDSIQKSIKLAQKDAVKPIDSLSLDAVALTSLELKKDTLSVIDKIEKQLFNLQLGNSLLYETEHYRFNQTSASSIYGNAFESVIKDHTSYQTFNGELFLKLYSVYTGSVKFKVDYFTYNYHYNSVLFYNDKTIGDKIKGNAFSIGAEWVKTFGDLQLTADASTIAIGNLNGNTIKTGITYKMDDLFNFKGYAEFTSKVPEFNKQLYQSDYIKYNWQNNFGNEKITTFGGAFNSEKWATVEASYNIIDNYTYFNQESLPEQASETLNYFKIKLLKEFTVGKFSLDNTVMYQNVVTGQSFFRVPTWVTRNTLYYATDVFKGKPLYLQTGVTFNYFSNYLMNAYNPLISEFYLQDATNIGNFPLLEFFLNFRIQRTRFYLQLENFSGGFTGRNYYSAPSYPYRDLTFRIGMVWNFFI
;
A
#
# COMPACT_ATOMS: atom_id res chain seq x y z
N MET A 1 27.06 10.18 27.44
CA MET A 1 25.70 10.65 27.80
C MET A 1 24.70 10.62 26.62
N ARG A 2 24.77 9.62 25.72
CA ARG A 2 23.87 9.50 24.54
C ARG A 2 22.93 8.28 24.61
N ASN A 3 23.27 7.29 25.45
CA ASN A 3 22.45 6.08 25.63
C ASN A 3 21.45 6.18 26.81
N MET A 4 21.58 7.18 27.69
CA MET A 4 20.62 7.41 28.78
C MET A 4 19.33 8.12 28.31
N PHE A 5 19.37 8.86 27.19
CA PHE A 5 18.19 9.58 26.69
C PHE A 5 17.20 8.65 25.96
N LEU A 6 17.70 7.60 25.31
CA LEU A 6 16.88 6.57 24.66
C LEU A 6 16.21 5.63 25.67
N ILE A 7 16.87 5.36 26.80
CA ILE A 7 16.28 4.58 27.91
C ILE A 7 15.23 5.40 28.68
N ALA A 8 15.42 6.73 28.79
CA ALA A 8 14.42 7.61 29.42
C ALA A 8 13.11 7.72 28.61
N ILE A 9 13.18 7.70 27.27
CA ILE A 9 11.98 7.75 26.41
C ILE A 9 11.27 6.39 26.32
N PHE A 10 11.99 5.27 26.40
CA PHE A 10 11.38 3.94 26.47
C PHE A 10 10.83 3.61 27.87
N GLY A 11 11.44 4.15 28.94
CA GLY A 11 10.97 4.00 30.32
C GLY A 11 9.67 4.74 30.65
N LEU A 12 9.30 5.76 29.87
CA LEU A 12 8.04 6.50 30.03
C LEU A 12 6.80 5.77 29.48
N PHE A 13 6.98 4.60 28.83
CA PHE A 13 5.88 3.76 28.32
C PHE A 13 5.51 2.57 29.22
N CYS A 14 6.17 2.40 30.37
CA CYS A 14 5.77 1.43 31.37
C CYS A 14 4.96 2.11 32.50
N LEU A 15 3.63 1.99 32.40
CA LEU A 15 2.69 1.89 33.54
C LEU A 15 2.85 2.91 34.70
N ASN A 16 2.15 4.02 34.60
CA ASN A 16 1.46 4.60 35.77
C ASN A 16 -0.01 4.81 35.41
N GLY A 17 -0.74 3.70 35.27
CA GLY A 17 -2.19 3.72 35.37
C GLY A 17 -2.55 3.93 36.83
N PHE A 18 -2.77 5.17 37.27
CA PHE A 18 -3.41 5.43 38.54
C PHE A 18 -4.85 4.89 38.48
N GLY A 19 -5.04 3.70 39.03
CA GLY A 19 -6.37 3.20 39.39
C GLY A 19 -6.96 4.10 40.47
N GLN A 20 -8.19 4.56 40.26
CA GLN A 20 -8.96 5.29 41.27
C GLN A 20 -9.26 4.34 42.44
N ILE A 21 -8.63 4.57 43.60
CA ILE A 21 -8.95 3.88 44.86
C ILE A 21 -10.18 4.57 45.45
N THR A 22 -11.31 3.86 45.50
CA THR A 22 -12.44 4.24 46.36
C THR A 22 -12.16 3.69 47.75
N ASN A 23 -11.84 4.56 48.71
CA ASN A 23 -11.77 4.22 50.12
C ASN A 23 -13.18 3.90 50.62
N ASN A 24 -13.45 2.62 50.90
CA ASN A 24 -14.53 2.22 51.79
C ASN A 24 -13.91 1.71 53.09
N GLY A 25 -14.32 2.31 54.20
CA GLY A 25 -13.80 2.05 55.53
C GLY A 25 -14.07 0.62 56.03
N TYR A 26 -13.04 0.07 56.67
CA TYR A 26 -13.04 -0.65 57.95
C TYR A 26 -14.25 -1.54 58.30
N ASN A 27 -14.09 -2.87 58.19
CA ASN A 27 -14.08 -3.80 59.35
C ASN A 27 -13.90 -5.28 58.94
N ASP A 28 -12.79 -5.84 59.44
CA ASP A 28 -12.63 -7.11 60.17
C ASP A 28 -12.45 -8.52 59.55
N THR A 29 -11.42 -9.16 60.11
CA THR A 29 -11.02 -10.58 60.24
C THR A 29 -10.71 -11.53 59.06
N ASN A 30 -9.44 -11.97 59.06
CA ASN A 30 -8.91 -13.33 58.78
C ASN A 30 -9.38 -14.12 57.54
N THR A 31 -8.48 -14.29 56.57
CA THR A 31 -7.82 -15.58 56.25
C THR A 31 -6.82 -15.42 55.12
N ASN A 32 -5.60 -15.93 55.32
CA ASN A 32 -4.54 -16.04 54.33
C ASN A 32 -4.90 -17.08 53.27
N TYR A 33 -5.24 -16.62 52.07
CA TYR A 33 -4.96 -17.32 50.82
C TYR A 33 -4.51 -16.28 49.79
N GLN A 34 -3.23 -16.31 49.42
CA GLN A 34 -2.75 -15.66 48.20
C GLN A 34 -3.55 -16.22 47.03
N SER A 35 -4.51 -15.45 46.55
CA SER A 35 -5.23 -15.75 45.31
C SER A 35 -4.62 -14.94 44.18
N ASP A 36 -4.22 -15.68 43.15
CA ASP A 36 -3.72 -15.23 41.86
C ASP A 36 -4.67 -14.18 41.23
N SER A 37 -4.12 -13.24 40.48
CA SER A 37 -4.86 -12.14 39.84
C SER A 37 -5.68 -12.58 38.61
N LEU A 38 -5.80 -13.90 38.41
CA LEU A 38 -6.58 -14.57 37.36
C LEU A 38 -7.93 -15.12 37.86
N LEU A 39 -8.49 -14.58 38.95
CA LEU A 39 -9.84 -14.95 39.37
C LEU A 39 -10.90 -14.38 38.40
N TYR A 40 -11.45 -15.33 37.64
CA TYR A 40 -12.67 -15.30 36.83
C TYR A 40 -13.65 -14.19 37.23
N ARG A 41 -13.55 -13.05 36.55
CA ARG A 41 -14.50 -11.94 36.70
C ARG A 41 -15.80 -12.36 36.02
N LYS A 42 -16.82 -12.64 36.85
CA LYS A 42 -18.26 -12.75 36.55
C LYS A 42 -18.57 -12.32 35.12
N GLU A 43 -18.95 -13.27 34.25
CA GLU A 43 -19.33 -13.00 32.86
C GLU A 43 -20.22 -11.76 32.80
N ARG A 44 -19.69 -10.65 32.27
CA ARG A 44 -20.53 -9.52 31.90
C ARG A 44 -21.35 -10.00 30.73
N LYS A 45 -22.61 -10.33 30.97
CA LYS A 45 -23.60 -10.48 29.91
C LYS A 45 -23.77 -9.12 29.26
N VAL A 46 -22.97 -8.86 28.23
CA VAL A 46 -23.09 -7.67 27.39
C VAL A 46 -24.37 -7.87 26.59
N THR A 47 -25.46 -7.25 27.03
CA THR A 47 -26.65 -7.09 26.20
C THR A 47 -26.27 -6.18 25.04
N ILE A 48 -26.04 -6.77 23.87
CA ILE A 48 -25.83 -6.02 22.63
C ILE A 48 -27.20 -5.49 22.22
N ASP A 49 -27.51 -4.28 22.68
CA ASP A 49 -28.73 -3.56 22.33
C ASP A 49 -28.56 -2.95 20.93
N GLY A 50 -28.76 -3.78 19.91
CA GLY A 50 -28.69 -3.39 18.51
C GLY A 50 -28.25 -4.53 17.58
N LYS A 51 -28.98 -4.72 16.47
CA LYS A 51 -28.52 -5.60 15.38
C LYS A 51 -27.21 -5.02 14.81
N THR A 52 -26.09 -5.72 14.96
CA THR A 52 -24.81 -5.34 14.34
C THR A 52 -24.90 -5.41 12.82
N SER A 53 -24.40 -4.38 12.13
CA SER A 53 -24.40 -4.33 10.66
C SER A 53 -22.98 -4.48 10.12
N TYR A 54 -22.84 -5.03 8.90
CA TYR A 54 -21.55 -5.11 8.20
C TYR A 54 -20.87 -3.72 8.06
N LYS A 55 -21.64 -2.62 8.08
CA LYS A 55 -21.14 -1.24 8.04
C LYS A 55 -20.38 -0.81 9.30
N ASP A 56 -20.52 -1.54 10.40
CA ASP A 56 -19.86 -1.26 11.67
C ASP A 56 -18.40 -1.73 11.69
N TYR A 57 -18.02 -2.62 10.77
CA TYR A 57 -16.65 -3.09 10.58
C TYR A 57 -15.85 -2.08 9.73
N LYS A 58 -15.04 -1.26 10.39
CA LYS A 58 -14.30 -0.17 9.74
C LYS A 58 -12.81 -0.46 9.67
N LEU A 59 -12.26 -0.35 8.48
CA LEU A 59 -10.82 -0.18 8.24
C LEU A 59 -10.55 1.31 8.09
N ILE A 60 -9.54 1.80 8.80
CA ILE A 60 -9.16 3.21 8.89
C ILE A 60 -7.75 3.32 8.32
N ALA A 61 -7.61 4.04 7.22
CA ALA A 61 -6.31 4.33 6.63
C ALA A 61 -5.53 5.35 7.47
N LEU A 62 -4.22 5.47 7.25
CA LEU A 62 -3.38 6.46 7.92
C LEU A 62 -3.94 7.89 7.80
N ASN A 63 -4.51 8.20 6.65
CA ASN A 63 -5.03 9.52 6.37
C ASN A 63 -6.50 9.69 6.82
N ASN A 64 -6.99 8.78 7.68
CA ASN A 64 -8.33 8.72 8.26
C ASN A 64 -9.47 8.52 7.27
N ASP A 65 -9.21 8.04 6.04
CA ASP A 65 -10.26 7.49 5.19
C ASP A 65 -10.75 6.16 5.77
N THR A 66 -12.08 5.97 5.82
CA THR A 66 -12.69 4.76 6.36
C THR A 66 -13.35 3.94 5.27
N THR A 67 -13.08 2.64 5.27
CA THR A 67 -13.68 1.67 4.36
C THR A 67 -14.30 0.52 5.14
N ILE A 68 -15.23 -0.20 4.51
CA ILE A 68 -15.93 -1.32 5.13
C ILE A 68 -15.21 -2.62 4.78
N VAL A 69 -15.21 -3.57 5.71
CA VAL A 69 -14.73 -4.93 5.43
C VAL A 69 -15.66 -5.61 4.43
N ASP A 70 -15.15 -5.83 3.22
CA ASP A 70 -15.90 -6.41 2.11
C ASP A 70 -15.70 -7.93 2.06
N THR A 71 -16.79 -8.69 2.11
CA THR A 71 -16.83 -10.17 2.09
C THR A 71 -17.35 -10.77 0.78
N ILE A 72 -17.81 -9.95 -0.17
CA ILE A 72 -18.42 -10.39 -1.44
C ILE A 72 -17.40 -11.13 -2.33
N LEU A 73 -17.81 -12.04 -3.21
CA LEU A 73 -16.92 -12.59 -4.24
C LEU A 73 -17.06 -11.74 -5.51
N THR A 74 -15.97 -11.17 -6.00
CA THR A 74 -15.93 -10.35 -7.21
C THR A 74 -14.67 -10.65 -8.03
N ILE A 75 -14.68 -10.27 -9.31
CA ILE A 75 -13.51 -10.47 -10.17
C ILE A 75 -12.29 -9.65 -9.68
N GLN A 76 -12.49 -8.47 -9.11
CA GLN A 76 -11.40 -7.67 -8.54
C GLN A 76 -10.76 -8.33 -7.30
N LYS A 77 -11.50 -9.19 -6.59
CA LYS A 77 -10.94 -10.00 -5.50
C LYS A 77 -10.13 -11.18 -6.01
N LYS A 78 -10.47 -11.75 -7.17
CA LYS A 78 -9.60 -12.70 -7.88
C LYS A 78 -8.26 -12.05 -8.21
N TYR A 79 -8.24 -10.84 -8.77
CA TYR A 79 -6.99 -10.16 -9.12
C TYR A 79 -6.07 -9.88 -7.92
N LYS A 80 -6.64 -9.76 -6.71
CA LYS A 80 -5.89 -9.60 -5.46
C LYS A 80 -5.57 -10.93 -4.76
N PHE A 81 -6.00 -12.07 -5.31
CA PHE A 81 -5.72 -13.40 -4.79
C PHE A 81 -4.32 -13.88 -5.22
N ASN A 82 -3.31 -13.10 -4.83
CA ASN A 82 -1.89 -13.39 -5.01
C ASN A 82 -1.16 -13.04 -3.71
N PHE A 83 0.16 -13.26 -3.67
CA PHE A 83 0.93 -13.05 -2.44
C PHE A 83 1.14 -11.57 -2.07
N LEU A 84 1.03 -10.65 -3.04
CA LEU A 84 1.08 -9.21 -2.78
C LEU A 84 -0.22 -8.67 -2.15
N ARG A 85 -1.34 -9.40 -2.29
CA ARG A 85 -2.69 -8.94 -1.89
C ARG A 85 -3.11 -7.63 -2.60
N LYS A 86 -2.48 -7.34 -3.74
CA LYS A 86 -2.65 -6.15 -4.58
C LYS A 86 -2.92 -6.60 -6.03
N ASP A 87 -3.50 -5.73 -6.85
CA ASP A 87 -3.61 -6.00 -8.29
C ASP A 87 -2.22 -5.87 -8.93
N ASN A 88 -1.78 -6.88 -9.68
CA ASN A 88 -0.46 -6.97 -10.32
C ASN A 88 -0.51 -6.64 -11.83
N PHE A 89 -1.56 -5.98 -12.32
CA PHE A 89 -1.74 -5.64 -13.74
C PHE A 89 -0.53 -4.97 -14.42
N GLU A 90 0.16 -4.06 -13.72
CA GLU A 90 1.34 -3.34 -14.24
C GLU A 90 2.66 -4.09 -13.95
N LEU A 91 2.61 -5.38 -13.59
CA LEU A 91 3.77 -6.18 -13.20
C LEU A 91 3.83 -7.51 -13.96
N ILE A 92 5.04 -8.00 -14.22
CA ILE A 92 5.27 -9.38 -14.65
C ILE A 92 6.10 -10.13 -13.61
N GLU A 93 5.52 -11.22 -13.10
CA GLU A 93 6.12 -12.09 -12.07
C GLU A 93 7.27 -12.92 -12.64
N PHE A 94 8.32 -13.14 -11.86
CA PHE A 94 9.31 -14.16 -12.20
C PHE A 94 8.73 -15.58 -12.03
N ALA A 95 9.46 -16.58 -12.53
CA ALA A 95 9.03 -17.98 -12.52
C ALA A 95 8.64 -18.46 -11.12
N ASN A 96 9.46 -18.15 -10.11
CA ASN A 96 9.14 -18.52 -8.74
C ASN A 96 8.38 -17.42 -7.99
N GLN A 97 7.46 -17.86 -7.13
CA GLN A 97 6.69 -16.95 -6.31
C GLN A 97 7.55 -16.38 -5.17
N GLY A 98 7.63 -15.06 -5.08
CA GLY A 98 8.38 -14.35 -4.03
C GLY A 98 9.81 -13.96 -4.40
N GLU A 99 10.22 -14.11 -5.66
CA GLU A 99 11.51 -13.59 -6.15
C GLU A 99 11.47 -12.08 -6.37
N THR A 100 10.92 -11.63 -7.50
CA THR A 100 10.80 -10.23 -7.89
C THR A 100 9.76 -10.10 -9.01
N PHE A 101 9.52 -8.87 -9.44
CA PHE A 101 8.68 -8.52 -10.59
C PHE A 101 9.44 -7.53 -11.47
N ASN A 102 9.22 -7.60 -12.77
CA ASN A 102 9.56 -6.50 -13.66
C ASN A 102 8.35 -5.58 -13.82
N ASN A 103 8.59 -4.27 -13.94
CA ASN A 103 7.52 -3.28 -14.07
C ASN A 103 7.11 -3.17 -15.55
N LEU A 104 5.83 -3.35 -15.83
CA LEU A 104 5.24 -3.06 -17.14
C LEU A 104 4.71 -1.63 -17.22
N GLY A 105 4.69 -0.89 -16.12
CA GLY A 105 4.31 0.51 -16.05
C GLY A 105 4.77 1.14 -14.75
N TYR A 106 4.94 2.46 -14.73
CA TYR A 106 5.44 3.19 -13.56
C TYR A 106 4.42 4.21 -13.07
N ASN A 107 4.44 4.52 -11.78
CA ASN A 107 3.63 5.57 -11.17
C ASN A 107 4.53 6.53 -10.38
N PHE A 108 4.56 7.79 -10.79
CA PHE A 108 5.40 8.83 -10.18
C PHE A 108 4.62 9.74 -9.21
N TYR A 109 3.30 9.53 -9.12
CA TYR A 109 2.47 10.24 -8.17
C TYR A 109 2.72 9.74 -6.73
N ASN A 110 2.71 10.66 -5.76
CA ASN A 110 3.08 10.46 -4.37
C ASN A 110 4.53 10.04 -4.13
N SER A 111 5.46 10.72 -4.80
CA SER A 111 6.87 10.52 -4.56
C SER A 111 7.26 11.05 -3.16
N ALA A 112 8.00 10.24 -2.39
CA ALA A 112 8.54 10.67 -1.11
C ALA A 112 9.76 11.60 -1.31
N VAL A 113 9.92 12.59 -0.43
CA VAL A 113 11.09 13.50 -0.45
C VAL A 113 12.35 12.81 0.08
N LEU A 114 12.18 11.96 1.10
CA LEU A 114 13.29 11.20 1.65
C LEU A 114 13.68 10.07 0.68
N PRO A 115 14.98 9.93 0.36
CA PRO A 115 15.48 8.81 -0.43
C PRO A 115 15.16 7.46 0.20
N SER A 116 14.88 6.45 -0.62
CA SER A 116 14.81 5.07 -0.19
C SER A 116 16.22 4.48 -0.05
N ILE A 117 16.32 3.29 0.57
CA ILE A 117 17.55 2.48 0.59
C ILE A 117 17.97 2.02 -0.82
N GLY A 118 17.03 1.95 -1.78
CA GLY A 118 17.19 1.26 -3.06
C GLY A 118 16.85 -0.24 -2.98
N PHE A 119 17.50 -1.07 -3.80
CA PHE A 119 17.23 -2.52 -3.87
C PHE A 119 15.77 -2.82 -4.26
N ASN A 120 15.23 -2.04 -5.19
CA ASN A 120 13.80 -1.97 -5.48
C ASN A 120 13.18 -3.33 -5.87
N ALA A 121 13.96 -4.21 -6.49
CA ALA A 121 13.50 -5.55 -6.88
C ALA A 121 13.02 -6.38 -5.68
N LYS A 122 13.47 -6.08 -4.46
CA LYS A 122 13.09 -6.81 -3.24
C LYS A 122 11.98 -6.16 -2.44
N GLN A 123 11.48 -5.00 -2.88
CA GLN A 123 10.51 -4.22 -2.10
C GLN A 123 9.04 -4.43 -2.49
N PHE A 124 8.73 -5.23 -3.52
CA PHE A 124 7.33 -5.40 -3.98
C PHE A 124 6.36 -5.89 -2.88
N ASN A 125 6.84 -6.75 -1.97
CA ASN A 125 6.05 -7.25 -0.84
C ASN A 125 6.32 -6.50 0.49
N TYR A 126 7.09 -5.41 0.44
CA TYR A 126 7.33 -4.52 1.57
C TYR A 126 6.12 -3.61 1.79
N TYR A 127 5.59 -3.56 3.01
CA TYR A 127 4.47 -2.69 3.35
C TYR A 127 4.99 -1.28 3.64
N THR A 128 4.52 -0.30 2.89
CA THR A 128 4.78 1.13 3.19
C THR A 128 3.92 1.61 4.37
N LEU A 129 4.22 2.80 4.90
CA LEU A 129 3.44 3.40 6.00
C LEU A 129 1.93 3.46 5.68
N ASN A 130 1.60 3.77 4.43
CA ASN A 130 0.23 3.88 3.93
C ASN A 130 -0.44 2.52 3.62
N ASP A 131 0.26 1.39 3.78
CA ASP A 131 -0.31 0.06 3.58
C ASP A 131 -0.83 -0.60 4.87
N ILE A 132 -0.59 0.01 6.05
CA ILE A 132 -1.08 -0.48 7.34
C ILE A 132 -2.41 0.19 7.70
N TYR A 133 -3.42 -0.64 7.98
CA TYR A 133 -4.75 -0.18 8.41
C TYR A 133 -4.92 -0.29 9.92
N TYR A 134 -5.73 0.60 10.47
CA TYR A 134 -6.25 0.54 11.82
C TYR A 134 -7.71 0.07 11.79
N TYR A 135 -8.19 -0.54 12.87
CA TYR A 135 -9.50 -1.18 12.86
C TYR A 135 -10.42 -0.62 13.94
N ARG A 136 -11.72 -0.78 13.68
CA ARG A 136 -12.77 -0.71 14.68
C ARG A 136 -13.82 -1.74 14.30
N VAL A 137 -13.99 -2.74 15.16
CA VAL A 137 -14.87 -3.88 14.89
C VAL A 137 -15.87 -4.07 16.04
N PRO A 138 -17.15 -4.39 15.75
CA PRO A 138 -18.14 -4.66 16.79
C PRO A 138 -17.91 -6.02 17.46
N THR A 139 -17.37 -7.01 16.74
CA THR A 139 -17.00 -8.33 17.26
C THR A 139 -15.58 -8.70 16.83
N PRO A 140 -14.85 -9.52 17.61
CA PRO A 140 -13.54 -10.04 17.21
C PRO A 140 -13.59 -10.62 15.79
N THR A 141 -12.66 -10.20 14.95
CA THR A 141 -12.66 -10.42 13.51
C THR A 141 -11.34 -11.04 13.08
N SER A 142 -11.39 -12.15 12.37
CA SER A 142 -10.22 -12.74 11.73
C SER A 142 -10.49 -13.16 10.28
N GLU A 143 -9.44 -13.10 9.46
CA GLU A 143 -9.41 -13.66 8.11
C GLU A 143 -8.19 -14.57 8.00
N LEU A 144 -8.36 -15.73 7.38
CA LEU A 144 -7.29 -16.62 6.94
C LEU A 144 -7.33 -16.68 5.41
N MET A 145 -6.24 -16.30 4.76
CA MET A 145 -5.96 -16.64 3.38
C MET A 145 -4.89 -17.73 3.34
N TYR A 146 -5.16 -18.80 2.59
CA TYR A 146 -4.17 -19.80 2.23
C TYR A 146 -4.15 -20.01 0.71
N ARG A 147 -2.97 -20.10 0.11
CA ARG A 147 -2.78 -20.39 -1.32
C ARG A 147 -1.60 -21.33 -1.47
N LYS A 148 -1.74 -22.35 -2.32
CA LYS A 148 -0.70 -23.33 -2.63
C LYS A 148 -0.64 -23.55 -4.14
N GLY A 149 0.55 -23.43 -4.71
CA GLY A 149 0.85 -23.93 -6.05
C GLY A 149 1.41 -25.34 -5.97
N ILE A 150 1.03 -26.23 -6.89
CA ILE A 150 1.73 -27.50 -7.05
C ILE A 150 3.17 -27.17 -7.45
N GLN A 151 4.14 -27.52 -6.59
CA GLN A 151 5.59 -27.29 -6.75
C GLN A 151 6.06 -25.81 -6.75
N GLN A 152 5.18 -24.82 -6.59
CA GLN A 152 5.52 -23.38 -6.68
C GLN A 152 5.11 -22.56 -5.44
N GLY A 153 5.13 -23.21 -4.28
CA GLY A 153 5.10 -22.52 -2.99
C GLY A 153 3.72 -22.36 -2.35
N GLN A 154 3.77 -21.84 -1.13
CA GLN A 154 2.65 -21.69 -0.22
C GLN A 154 2.62 -20.26 0.33
N VAL A 155 1.42 -19.72 0.50
CA VAL A 155 1.15 -18.44 1.15
C VAL A 155 0.14 -18.67 2.25
N ALA A 156 0.42 -18.14 3.44
CA ALA A 156 -0.56 -17.98 4.49
C ALA A 156 -0.57 -16.51 4.92
N ASP A 157 -1.71 -15.84 4.89
CA ASP A 157 -1.92 -14.52 5.49
C ASP A 157 -3.07 -14.62 6.49
N VAL A 158 -2.78 -14.36 7.76
CA VAL A 158 -3.75 -14.44 8.86
C VAL A 158 -3.75 -13.12 9.59
N PHE A 159 -4.93 -12.64 9.93
CA PHE A 159 -5.06 -11.55 10.88
C PHE A 159 -6.15 -11.79 11.92
N LEU A 160 -6.01 -11.14 13.07
CA LEU A 160 -7.00 -11.02 14.12
C LEU A 160 -7.08 -9.56 14.55
N THR A 161 -8.29 -9.05 14.73
CA THR A 161 -8.54 -7.75 15.36
C THR A 161 -9.69 -7.83 16.33
N ALA A 162 -9.57 -7.11 17.45
CA ALA A 162 -10.60 -7.06 18.47
C ALA A 162 -10.58 -5.70 19.18
N ASN A 163 -11.77 -5.29 19.62
CA ASN A 163 -11.95 -4.14 20.50
C ASN A 163 -11.95 -4.66 21.95
N THR A 164 -10.92 -4.35 22.75
CA THR A 164 -10.92 -4.69 24.19
C THR A 164 -11.80 -3.73 25.00
N SER A 165 -12.07 -2.53 24.44
CA SER A 165 -13.06 -1.57 24.91
C SER A 165 -13.70 -0.84 23.71
N LYS A 166 -14.71 0.02 23.94
CA LYS A 166 -15.29 0.83 22.85
C LYS A 166 -14.27 1.81 22.27
N GLU A 167 -13.29 2.17 23.07
CA GLU A 167 -12.25 3.17 22.84
C GLU A 167 -10.98 2.59 22.22
N PHE A 168 -10.66 1.32 22.50
CA PHE A 168 -9.39 0.68 22.15
C PHE A 168 -9.60 -0.53 21.23
N ASN A 169 -8.86 -0.55 20.12
CA ASN A 169 -8.76 -1.67 19.19
C ASN A 169 -7.30 -2.13 19.05
N ILE A 170 -7.12 -3.44 18.91
CA ILE A 170 -5.85 -4.07 18.55
C ILE A 170 -6.02 -4.92 17.29
N TYR A 171 -4.97 -4.99 16.47
CA TYR A 171 -4.86 -5.81 15.27
C TYR A 171 -3.49 -6.46 15.21
N ILE A 172 -3.44 -7.75 14.90
CA ILE A 172 -2.22 -8.53 14.71
C ILE A 172 -2.38 -9.34 13.43
N ALA A 173 -1.34 -9.38 12.60
CA ALA A 173 -1.32 -10.16 11.38
C ALA A 173 0.07 -10.72 11.06
N TYR A 174 0.07 -11.89 10.42
CA TYR A 174 1.26 -12.55 9.93
C TYR A 174 1.02 -13.08 8.52
N LYS A 175 1.92 -12.75 7.60
CA LYS A 175 1.93 -13.28 6.24
C LYS A 175 3.27 -13.96 5.95
N GLY A 176 3.22 -15.26 5.67
CA GLY A 176 4.36 -16.07 5.24
C GLY A 176 4.22 -16.50 3.78
N VAL A 177 5.32 -16.44 3.04
CA VAL A 177 5.45 -16.98 1.68
C VAL A 177 6.66 -17.89 1.66
N LYS A 178 6.50 -19.13 1.19
CA LYS A 178 7.63 -20.06 1.02
C LYS A 178 7.49 -20.80 -0.30
N SER A 179 8.52 -20.77 -1.13
CA SER A 179 8.52 -21.46 -2.42
C SER A 179 9.92 -21.94 -2.80
N GLU A 180 10.05 -23.21 -3.18
CA GLU A 180 11.36 -23.77 -3.60
C GLU A 180 11.71 -23.40 -5.06
N GLY A 181 10.71 -23.07 -5.88
CA GLY A 181 10.90 -22.77 -7.30
C GLY A 181 11.15 -24.01 -8.16
N ARG A 182 11.22 -23.81 -9.49
CA ARG A 182 11.42 -24.90 -10.47
C ARG A 182 12.84 -24.94 -11.03
N TYR A 183 13.55 -23.81 -11.01
CA TYR A 183 14.91 -23.69 -11.53
C TYR A 183 15.91 -23.88 -10.38
N GLN A 184 17.17 -24.14 -10.72
CA GLN A 184 18.24 -24.20 -9.71
C GLN A 184 18.34 -22.86 -8.96
N ASN A 185 18.61 -22.92 -7.65
CA ASN A 185 18.80 -21.77 -6.77
C ASN A 185 17.74 -20.67 -6.94
N SER A 186 16.48 -21.07 -6.92
CA SER A 186 15.33 -20.17 -7.10
C SER A 186 14.46 -20.06 -5.86
N LYS A 187 14.89 -20.57 -4.70
CA LYS A 187 14.08 -20.57 -3.48
C LYS A 187 13.77 -19.15 -2.98
N SER A 188 12.57 -18.97 -2.43
CA SER A 188 12.11 -17.74 -1.80
C SER A 188 11.40 -18.03 -0.47
N ASP A 189 11.80 -17.34 0.60
CA ASP A 189 11.11 -17.25 1.90
C ASP A 189 10.85 -15.77 2.22
N GLN A 190 9.61 -15.41 2.55
CA GLN A 190 9.26 -14.07 2.99
C GLN A 190 8.32 -14.11 4.18
N ARG A 191 8.55 -13.21 5.13
CA ARG A 191 7.78 -13.09 6.37
C ARG A 191 7.42 -11.64 6.62
N ASN A 192 6.14 -11.39 6.88
CA ASN A 192 5.59 -10.08 7.19
C ASN A 192 4.82 -10.17 8.50
N PHE A 193 5.27 -9.45 9.52
CA PHE A 193 4.55 -9.27 10.76
C PHE A 193 4.01 -7.84 10.85
N ARG A 194 2.72 -7.68 11.14
CA ARG A 194 2.06 -6.38 11.27
C ARG A 194 1.24 -6.37 12.54
N THR A 195 1.40 -5.36 13.37
CA THR A 195 0.51 -5.13 14.51
C THR A 195 0.17 -3.65 14.58
N SER A 196 -1.07 -3.33 14.93
CA SER A 196 -1.51 -1.95 15.10
C SER A 196 -2.48 -1.84 16.26
N PHE A 197 -2.55 -0.66 16.86
CA PHE A 197 -3.55 -0.32 17.84
C PHE A 197 -4.13 1.05 17.55
N ASN A 198 -5.36 1.25 17.99
CA ASN A 198 -6.09 2.50 17.81
C ASN A 198 -6.88 2.80 19.09
N TYR A 199 -6.68 3.98 19.65
CA TYR A 199 -7.25 4.44 20.90
C TYR A 199 -7.84 5.84 20.75
N HIS A 200 -8.97 6.07 21.40
CA HIS A 200 -9.52 7.41 21.58
C HIS A 200 -10.17 7.55 22.96
N THR A 201 -10.13 8.73 23.55
CA THR A 201 -10.82 8.97 24.82
C THR A 201 -12.34 8.99 24.62
N LYS A 202 -13.10 8.70 25.69
CA LYS A 202 -14.58 8.74 25.69
C LYS A 202 -15.17 10.07 25.18
N ASN A 203 -14.48 11.17 25.49
CA ASN A 203 -14.85 12.52 25.06
C ASN A 203 -14.26 12.92 23.70
N LYS A 204 -13.57 11.99 23.00
CA LYS A 204 -12.92 12.17 21.71
C LYS A 204 -11.99 13.38 21.60
N ARG A 205 -11.40 13.82 22.73
CA ARG A 205 -10.42 14.91 22.74
C ARG A 205 -9.00 14.42 22.49
N TYR A 206 -8.72 13.15 22.73
CA TYR A 206 -7.41 12.56 22.50
C TYR A 206 -7.55 11.32 21.63
N TYR A 207 -6.70 11.23 20.61
CA TYR A 207 -6.56 10.10 19.71
C TYR A 207 -5.11 9.65 19.73
N LEU A 208 -4.90 8.34 19.79
CA LEU A 208 -3.60 7.72 19.74
C LEU A 208 -3.70 6.48 18.88
N ARG A 209 -2.78 6.32 17.95
CA ARG A 209 -2.63 5.10 17.18
C ARG A 209 -1.17 4.80 16.96
N GLY A 210 -0.86 3.54 16.76
CA GLY A 210 0.50 3.12 16.46
C GLY A 210 0.54 1.77 15.81
N HIS A 211 1.64 1.48 15.13
CA HIS A 211 1.86 0.18 14.53
C HIS A 211 3.34 -0.21 14.57
N MET A 212 3.56 -1.52 14.52
CA MET A 212 4.87 -2.12 14.30
C MET A 212 4.80 -3.01 13.07
N TYR A 213 5.84 -2.95 12.26
CA TYR A 213 6.00 -3.78 11.07
C TYR A 213 7.37 -4.44 11.08
N GLY A 214 7.40 -5.73 10.77
CA GLY A 214 8.62 -6.50 10.58
C GLY A 214 8.57 -7.24 9.25
N TYR A 215 9.65 -7.14 8.48
CA TYR A 215 9.83 -7.79 7.20
C TYR A 215 11.14 -8.56 7.18
N ASN A 216 11.11 -9.77 6.62
CA ASN A 216 12.29 -10.52 6.28
C ASN A 216 12.02 -11.24 4.96
N LEU A 217 12.90 -11.03 3.99
CA LEU A 217 12.95 -11.74 2.72
C LEU A 217 14.30 -12.43 2.62
N ASN A 218 14.29 -13.67 2.14
CA ASN A 218 15.46 -14.41 1.70
C ASN A 218 15.16 -15.03 0.34
N ASN A 219 16.01 -14.76 -0.66
CA ASN A 219 15.94 -15.44 -1.94
C ASN A 219 17.30 -16.01 -2.32
N GLU A 220 17.31 -17.27 -2.75
CA GLU A 220 18.42 -17.79 -3.55
C GLU A 220 18.42 -17.08 -4.92
N GLN A 221 19.62 -16.89 -5.47
CA GLN A 221 19.83 -16.22 -6.74
C GLN A 221 20.61 -17.11 -7.69
N ASN A 222 20.18 -17.13 -8.95
CA ASN A 222 20.78 -17.99 -9.97
C ASN A 222 21.34 -17.23 -11.19
N GLY A 223 21.14 -15.92 -11.26
CA GLY A 223 21.60 -15.08 -12.38
C GLY A 223 20.89 -15.33 -13.72
N GLY A 224 19.81 -16.12 -13.74
CA GLY A 224 19.09 -16.50 -14.96
C GLY A 224 19.71 -17.70 -15.67
N LEU A 225 19.10 -18.10 -16.79
CA LEU A 225 19.56 -19.22 -17.60
C LEU A 225 20.84 -18.88 -18.39
N THR A 226 21.71 -19.88 -18.58
CA THR A 226 22.84 -19.77 -19.52
C THR A 226 22.33 -19.65 -20.96
N PRO A 227 23.12 -19.09 -21.91
CA PRO A 227 22.71 -19.00 -23.31
C PRO A 227 22.29 -20.34 -23.93
N GLN A 228 22.97 -21.42 -23.57
CA GLN A 228 22.62 -22.77 -24.03
C GLN A 228 21.29 -23.25 -23.43
N SER A 229 21.05 -23.01 -22.14
CA SER A 229 19.78 -23.34 -21.47
C SER A 229 18.60 -22.56 -22.04
N VAL A 230 18.80 -21.31 -22.48
CA VAL A 230 17.79 -20.53 -23.20
C VAL A 230 17.36 -21.26 -24.47
N ILE A 231 18.32 -21.71 -25.29
CA ILE A 231 18.04 -22.47 -26.52
C ILE A 231 17.26 -23.77 -26.20
N TYR A 232 17.63 -24.48 -25.15
CA TYR A 232 16.92 -25.70 -24.73
C TYR A 232 15.50 -25.44 -24.24
N PHE A 233 15.29 -24.32 -23.54
CA PHE A 233 13.97 -23.90 -23.07
C PHE A 233 13.05 -23.56 -24.26
N GLU A 234 13.53 -22.72 -25.18
CA GLU A 234 12.76 -22.23 -26.34
C GLU A 234 12.40 -23.36 -27.30
N ASN A 235 13.34 -24.27 -27.59
CA ASN A 235 13.12 -25.43 -28.46
C ASN A 235 12.28 -26.55 -27.81
N ASN A 236 11.80 -26.35 -26.58
CA ASN A 236 11.03 -27.35 -25.84
C ASN A 236 11.74 -28.73 -25.80
N ASN A 237 13.05 -28.72 -25.51
CA ASN A 237 13.85 -29.94 -25.55
C ASN A 237 13.34 -30.96 -24.51
N PRO A 238 12.99 -32.20 -24.91
CA PRO A 238 12.39 -33.21 -24.02
C PRO A 238 13.30 -33.62 -22.86
N ASN A 239 14.62 -33.44 -23.00
CA ASN A 239 15.58 -33.71 -21.92
C ASN A 239 15.49 -32.70 -20.76
N TYR A 240 14.84 -31.56 -20.97
CA TYR A 240 14.73 -30.45 -20.00
C TYR A 240 13.27 -30.14 -19.62
N ASN A 241 12.43 -31.18 -19.60
CA ASN A 241 11.08 -31.12 -19.03
C ASN A 241 11.12 -30.78 -17.53
N ASP A 242 12.13 -31.29 -16.82
CA ASP A 242 12.46 -30.84 -15.47
C ASP A 242 13.34 -29.59 -15.55
N ARG A 243 12.80 -28.46 -15.08
CA ARG A 243 13.47 -27.15 -15.11
C ARG A 243 14.68 -27.06 -14.20
N SER A 244 14.78 -27.96 -13.21
CA SER A 244 15.95 -28.02 -12.33
C SER A 244 17.20 -28.51 -13.07
N ARG A 245 17.04 -29.13 -14.25
CA ARG A 245 18.15 -29.59 -15.10
C ARG A 245 18.71 -28.52 -16.02
N LEU A 246 18.02 -27.39 -16.17
CA LEU A 246 18.53 -26.26 -16.95
C LEU A 246 19.63 -25.58 -16.16
N GLU A 247 20.79 -25.42 -16.80
CA GLU A 247 21.93 -24.72 -16.22
C GLU A 247 21.61 -23.23 -16.07
N VAL A 248 22.03 -22.70 -14.92
CA VAL A 248 21.92 -21.30 -14.54
C VAL A 248 23.30 -20.66 -14.48
N ASN A 249 23.34 -19.34 -14.51
CA ASN A 249 24.56 -18.56 -14.56
C ASN A 249 25.44 -18.72 -13.31
N TYR A 250 24.84 -18.92 -12.13
CA TYR A 250 25.52 -19.36 -10.91
C TYR A 250 24.50 -19.99 -9.95
N ASN A 251 24.96 -20.74 -8.95
CA ASN A 251 24.10 -21.51 -8.04
C ASN A 251 24.54 -21.41 -6.57
N ASN A 252 25.16 -20.30 -6.21
CA ASN A 252 25.89 -20.16 -4.96
C ASN A 252 25.68 -18.80 -4.28
N ALA A 253 24.62 -18.10 -4.65
CA ALA A 253 24.30 -16.77 -4.14
C ALA A 253 22.91 -16.71 -3.48
N ASP A 254 22.77 -15.81 -2.51
CA ASP A 254 21.51 -15.44 -1.88
C ASP A 254 21.47 -13.93 -1.61
N ASN A 255 20.25 -13.39 -1.49
CA ASN A 255 20.06 -12.05 -0.97
C ASN A 255 18.98 -12.03 0.11
N THR A 256 19.19 -11.12 1.07
CA THR A 256 18.25 -10.89 2.16
C THR A 256 17.88 -9.42 2.24
N LEU A 257 16.60 -9.14 2.50
CA LEU A 257 16.10 -7.81 2.84
C LEU A 257 15.32 -7.89 4.15
N GLU A 258 15.77 -7.16 5.15
CA GLU A 258 15.15 -7.10 6.46
C GLU A 258 14.70 -5.67 6.74
N GLY A 259 13.49 -5.50 7.26
CA GLY A 259 12.97 -4.19 7.64
C GLY A 259 12.22 -4.23 8.96
N LYS A 260 12.38 -3.19 9.77
CA LYS A 260 11.61 -2.98 11.01
C LYS A 260 11.14 -1.54 11.06
N ARG A 261 9.85 -1.34 11.32
CA ARG A 261 9.24 -0.02 11.44
C ARG A 261 8.42 0.09 12.73
N TYR A 262 8.53 1.25 13.36
CA TYR A 262 7.74 1.67 14.51
C TYR A 262 7.11 3.01 14.20
N TYR A 263 5.80 3.10 14.37
CA TYR A 263 5.05 4.33 14.11
C TYR A 263 4.08 4.63 15.26
N ILE A 264 4.06 5.88 15.70
CA ILE A 264 3.11 6.41 16.70
C ILE A 264 2.58 7.73 16.18
N ASP A 265 1.27 7.94 16.31
CA ASP A 265 0.59 9.18 15.95
C ASP A 265 -0.41 9.56 17.03
N GLN A 266 -0.29 10.80 17.50
CA GLN A 266 -1.07 11.34 18.60
C GLN A 266 -1.72 12.65 18.19
N ILE A 267 -2.98 12.83 18.56
CA ILE A 267 -3.72 14.05 18.28
C ILE A 267 -4.49 14.46 19.54
N VAL A 268 -4.24 15.68 20.00
CA VAL A 268 -4.99 16.33 21.08
C VAL A 268 -5.83 17.44 20.48
N THR A 269 -7.13 17.40 20.72
CA THR A 269 -8.05 18.48 20.39
C THR A 269 -8.04 19.49 21.53
N LEU A 270 -7.43 20.65 21.29
CA LEU A 270 -7.26 21.72 22.27
C LEU A 270 -8.57 22.51 22.45
N PHE A 271 -9.19 22.87 21.32
CA PHE A 271 -10.45 23.59 21.30
C PHE A 271 -11.42 22.89 20.35
N SER A 272 -12.61 22.56 20.87
CA SER A 272 -13.71 21.98 20.10
C SER A 272 -15.02 22.31 20.78
N ASN A 273 -15.95 22.91 20.05
CA ASN A 273 -17.28 23.17 20.58
C ASN A 273 -18.12 21.89 20.55
N ARG A 274 -18.54 21.44 21.74
CA ARG A 274 -19.12 20.11 22.05
C ARG A 274 -20.38 19.71 21.26
N SER A 275 -20.97 20.61 20.49
CA SER A 275 -22.13 20.36 19.61
C SER A 275 -21.78 19.57 18.34
N PHE A 276 -20.49 19.45 18.01
CA PHE A 276 -20.00 18.79 16.79
C PHE A 276 -20.30 17.27 16.72
N GLU A 277 -20.53 16.62 17.86
CA GLU A 277 -20.74 15.17 17.92
C GLU A 277 -22.19 14.72 17.70
N LYS A 278 -23.20 15.56 17.97
CA LYS A 278 -24.61 15.12 17.95
C LYS A 278 -25.27 15.17 16.57
N ASN A 279 -24.87 16.08 15.69
CA ASN A 279 -25.47 16.21 14.35
C ASN A 279 -24.73 15.42 13.25
N ASN A 280 -23.46 15.06 13.46
CA ASN A 280 -22.69 14.19 12.56
C ASN A 280 -22.94 12.67 12.75
N VAL A 281 -23.93 12.29 13.56
CA VAL A 281 -24.43 10.90 13.60
C VAL A 281 -25.41 10.65 12.44
N LYS A 282 -26.04 11.69 11.88
CA LYS A 282 -26.87 11.58 10.66
C LYS A 282 -26.10 11.91 9.39
N SER A 283 -25.08 12.77 9.45
CA SER A 283 -24.05 12.93 8.43
C SER A 283 -22.77 12.27 8.93
N GLN A 284 -22.63 10.96 8.65
CA GLN A 284 -21.38 10.23 8.88
C GLN A 284 -20.20 11.13 8.53
N ILE A 285 -19.25 11.22 9.46
CA ILE A 285 -17.94 11.83 9.29
C ILE A 285 -17.34 11.28 7.98
N LYS A 286 -17.62 11.95 6.86
CA LYS A 286 -16.79 11.97 5.68
C LYS A 286 -15.61 12.85 6.11
N THR A 287 -14.65 12.25 6.80
CA THR A 287 -13.32 12.81 6.86
C THR A 287 -12.93 13.17 5.43
N PRO A 288 -12.42 14.38 5.17
CA PRO A 288 -11.90 14.73 3.85
C PRO A 288 -10.90 13.66 3.44
N LYS A 289 -11.03 13.09 2.24
CA LYS A 289 -10.15 12.00 1.78
C LYS A 289 -8.87 12.64 1.28
N PRO A 290 -7.71 12.38 1.91
CA PRO A 290 -6.45 12.93 1.41
C PRO A 290 -6.11 12.30 0.07
N LEU A 291 -5.33 13.01 -0.74
CA LEU A 291 -5.05 12.69 -2.14
C LEU A 291 -4.55 11.22 -2.31
N ASP A 292 -3.85 10.71 -1.29
CA ASP A 292 -3.23 9.39 -1.17
C ASP A 292 -4.21 8.21 -0.97
N SER A 293 -5.33 8.39 -0.25
CA SER A 293 -6.33 7.31 -0.06
C SER A 293 -7.24 7.17 -1.26
N LEU A 294 -7.33 8.21 -2.10
CA LEU A 294 -8.17 8.20 -3.27
C LEU A 294 -7.64 7.21 -4.32
N HIS A 295 -6.32 7.09 -4.51
CA HIS A 295 -5.74 6.11 -5.45
C HIS A 295 -6.03 4.65 -5.09
N LYS A 296 -6.14 4.30 -3.80
CA LYS A 296 -6.39 2.90 -3.37
C LYS A 296 -7.87 2.52 -3.37
N ASN A 297 -8.78 3.50 -3.40
CA ASN A 297 -10.23 3.32 -3.20
C ASN A 297 -11.09 3.61 -4.44
N PHE A 298 -10.50 3.69 -5.64
CA PHE A 298 -11.26 3.61 -6.89
C PHE A 298 -11.77 2.18 -7.09
N ARG A 299 -12.91 1.86 -6.45
CA ARG A 299 -13.60 0.58 -6.59
C ARG A 299 -15.01 0.84 -7.10
N ILE A 300 -15.36 0.16 -8.19
CA ILE A 300 -16.73 -0.02 -8.67
C ILE A 300 -17.53 -0.66 -7.52
N LYS A 301 -18.65 -0.05 -7.10
CA LYS A 301 -19.57 -0.77 -6.22
C LYS A 301 -20.26 -1.84 -7.09
N PRO A 302 -20.43 -3.07 -6.61
CA PRO A 302 -21.30 -4.01 -7.28
C PRO A 302 -22.71 -3.41 -7.41
N ASN A 303 -23.31 -3.59 -8.58
CA ASN A 303 -24.65 -3.12 -8.90
C ASN A 303 -25.69 -3.89 -8.06
N ASP A 304 -25.98 -3.42 -6.85
CA ASP A 304 -27.00 -4.00 -5.96
C ASP A 304 -28.38 -3.38 -6.23
N SER A 305 -29.04 -3.89 -7.27
CA SER A 305 -30.41 -3.56 -7.66
C SER A 305 -31.50 -3.92 -6.62
N ILE A 306 -31.13 -4.40 -5.43
CA ILE A 306 -32.06 -4.81 -4.36
C ILE A 306 -32.34 -3.68 -3.34
N GLN A 307 -31.50 -2.64 -3.24
CA GLN A 307 -31.72 -1.55 -2.26
C GLN A 307 -32.66 -0.44 -2.74
N LYS A 308 -32.92 -0.33 -4.05
CA LYS A 308 -33.75 0.75 -4.60
C LYS A 308 -35.25 0.57 -4.32
N SER A 309 -35.71 -0.65 -4.08
CA SER A 309 -37.11 -0.98 -3.82
C SER A 309 -37.58 -0.70 -2.39
N ILE A 310 -36.68 -0.45 -1.43
CA ILE A 310 -37.05 -0.25 -0.01
C ILE A 310 -37.18 1.24 0.36
N LYS A 311 -36.64 2.17 -0.44
CA LYS A 311 -36.70 3.62 -0.17
C LYS A 311 -37.96 4.34 -0.67
N LEU A 312 -38.79 3.67 -1.49
CA LEU A 312 -39.93 4.32 -2.16
C LEU A 312 -41.27 4.20 -1.40
N ALA A 313 -41.30 3.60 -0.20
CA ALA A 313 -42.55 3.29 0.51
C ALA A 313 -42.79 4.09 1.81
N GLN A 314 -42.14 5.25 2.02
CA GLN A 314 -42.29 6.05 3.26
C GLN A 314 -42.33 7.57 3.04
N LYS A 315 -43.12 8.03 2.07
CA LYS A 315 -43.50 9.44 1.99
C LYS A 315 -44.93 9.48 1.46
N ASP A 316 -45.89 9.77 2.34
CA ASP A 316 -47.11 10.55 2.07
C ASP A 316 -48.01 10.57 3.32
N ALA A 317 -48.08 11.74 3.98
CA ALA A 317 -49.22 12.21 4.76
C ALA A 317 -48.94 13.65 5.23
N VAL A 318 -49.62 14.63 4.61
CA VAL A 318 -49.69 16.03 5.05
C VAL A 318 -51.16 16.33 5.37
N LYS A 319 -51.43 16.99 6.50
CA LYS A 319 -52.74 17.59 6.86
C LYS A 319 -52.62 19.12 6.95
N PRO A 320 -53.70 19.88 6.69
CA PRO A 320 -53.66 21.33 6.59
C PRO A 320 -53.77 22.03 7.96
N ILE A 321 -53.24 23.25 8.04
CA ILE A 321 -53.18 24.13 9.22
C ILE A 321 -54.13 25.31 9.00
N ASP A 322 -55.00 25.58 9.98
CA ASP A 322 -55.87 26.75 10.03
C ASP A 322 -55.18 28.00 10.63
N SER A 323 -55.75 29.14 10.24
CA SER A 323 -55.36 30.55 10.39
C SER A 323 -54.82 31.02 11.76
N LEU A 324 -53.75 31.82 11.73
CA LEU A 324 -53.18 32.59 12.85
C LEU A 324 -53.44 34.09 12.67
N SER A 325 -53.83 34.77 13.76
CA SER A 325 -54.18 36.19 13.81
C SER A 325 -52.96 37.14 13.87
N LEU A 326 -53.16 38.38 13.42
CA LEU A 326 -52.13 39.37 13.10
C LEU A 326 -51.36 39.96 14.30
N ASP A 327 -51.85 39.83 15.54
CA ASP A 327 -51.18 40.40 16.72
C ASP A 327 -50.01 39.54 17.23
N ALA A 328 -49.91 38.28 16.78
CA ALA A 328 -48.76 37.41 17.06
C ALA A 328 -47.51 37.81 16.25
N VAL A 329 -47.65 38.59 15.17
CA VAL A 329 -46.58 38.88 14.20
C VAL A 329 -45.54 39.87 14.74
N ALA A 330 -45.94 40.80 15.62
CA ALA A 330 -45.04 41.80 16.18
C ALA A 330 -44.15 41.23 17.29
N LEU A 331 -44.70 40.40 18.20
CA LEU A 331 -43.92 39.71 19.25
C LEU A 331 -43.02 38.63 18.66
N THR A 332 -43.52 37.85 17.69
CA THR A 332 -42.71 36.83 17.01
C THR A 332 -41.54 37.46 16.26
N SER A 333 -41.65 38.66 15.66
CA SER A 333 -40.51 39.28 14.96
C SER A 333 -39.34 39.69 15.89
N LEU A 334 -39.63 40.07 17.14
CA LEU A 334 -38.65 40.44 18.16
C LEU A 334 -38.04 39.21 18.86
N GLU A 335 -38.84 38.19 19.13
CA GLU A 335 -38.36 36.87 19.57
C GLU A 335 -37.60 36.15 18.46
N LEU A 336 -38.04 36.23 17.20
CA LEU A 336 -37.29 35.75 16.03
C LEU A 336 -35.99 36.52 15.90
N LYS A 337 -35.91 37.83 16.11
CA LYS A 337 -34.60 38.54 16.04
C LYS A 337 -33.65 38.08 17.14
N LYS A 338 -34.14 37.89 18.38
CA LYS A 338 -33.33 37.38 19.50
C LYS A 338 -32.95 35.91 19.34
N ASP A 339 -33.83 35.07 18.82
CA ASP A 339 -33.55 33.68 18.49
C ASP A 339 -32.69 33.57 17.24
N THR A 340 -32.83 34.44 16.24
CA THR A 340 -31.94 34.46 15.07
C THR A 340 -30.56 34.95 15.46
N LEU A 341 -30.43 35.94 16.36
CA LEU A 341 -29.14 36.36 16.91
C LEU A 341 -28.53 35.32 17.86
N SER A 342 -29.33 34.60 18.65
CA SER A 342 -28.85 33.51 19.51
C SER A 342 -28.53 32.24 18.72
N VAL A 343 -29.21 32.02 17.58
CA VAL A 343 -28.94 30.99 16.58
C VAL A 343 -27.73 31.37 15.75
N ILE A 344 -27.55 32.63 15.35
CA ILE A 344 -26.33 33.13 14.70
C ILE A 344 -25.15 33.03 15.66
N ASP A 345 -25.27 33.41 16.93
CA ASP A 345 -24.22 33.28 17.96
C ASP A 345 -23.96 31.80 18.34
N LYS A 346 -24.98 30.92 18.29
CA LYS A 346 -24.83 29.45 18.40
C LYS A 346 -24.25 28.79 17.14
N ILE A 347 -24.50 29.34 15.96
CA ILE A 347 -23.95 28.91 14.66
C ILE A 347 -22.50 29.40 14.55
N GLU A 348 -22.18 30.59 15.04
CA GLU A 348 -20.83 31.14 15.11
C GLU A 348 -19.95 30.37 16.10
N LYS A 349 -20.53 29.93 17.22
CA LYS A 349 -19.90 28.96 18.14
C LYS A 349 -19.81 27.54 17.55
N GLN A 350 -20.18 27.26 16.30
CA GLN A 350 -20.00 25.93 15.67
C GLN A 350 -18.85 25.89 14.64
N LEU A 351 -18.04 26.95 14.53
CA LEU A 351 -17.21 27.17 13.34
C LEU A 351 -15.75 26.71 13.42
N PHE A 352 -15.18 26.39 14.60
CA PHE A 352 -13.73 26.19 14.75
C PHE A 352 -13.33 24.95 15.56
N ASN A 353 -12.30 24.24 15.10
CA ASN A 353 -11.65 23.14 15.82
C ASN A 353 -10.12 23.26 15.69
N LEU A 354 -9.41 23.20 16.81
CA LEU A 354 -7.95 23.27 16.86
C LEU A 354 -7.38 21.98 17.45
N GLN A 355 -6.49 21.34 16.71
CA GLN A 355 -5.79 20.13 17.12
C GLN A 355 -4.29 20.32 17.06
N LEU A 356 -3.59 19.83 18.08
CA LEU A 356 -2.15 19.65 18.09
C LEU A 356 -1.89 18.17 17.91
N GLY A 357 -1.00 17.81 16.99
CA GLY A 357 -0.62 16.42 16.80
C GLY A 357 0.87 16.22 16.61
N ASN A 358 1.30 15.00 16.89
CA ASN A 358 2.67 14.56 16.74
C ASN A 358 2.69 13.14 16.17
N SER A 359 3.53 12.93 15.16
CA SER A 359 3.77 11.65 14.51
C SER A 359 5.26 11.31 14.61
N LEU A 360 5.58 10.09 15.03
CA LEU A 360 6.96 9.58 15.13
C LEU A 360 7.06 8.30 14.31
N LEU A 361 8.04 8.23 13.43
CA LEU A 361 8.36 7.08 12.58
C LEU A 361 9.85 6.75 12.74
N TYR A 362 10.15 5.51 13.10
CA TYR A 362 11.52 4.99 13.10
C TYR A 362 11.56 3.72 12.25
N GLU A 363 12.51 3.64 11.33
CA GLU A 363 12.63 2.54 10.40
C GLU A 363 14.10 2.11 10.23
N THR A 364 14.33 0.81 10.20
CA THR A 364 15.65 0.22 9.93
C THR A 364 15.51 -0.81 8.83
N GLU A 365 16.36 -0.73 7.82
CA GLU A 365 16.42 -1.64 6.69
C GLU A 365 17.84 -2.19 6.53
N HIS A 366 17.95 -3.48 6.21
CA HIS A 366 19.23 -4.12 5.93
C HIS A 366 19.11 -4.95 4.65
N TYR A 367 20.01 -4.71 3.71
CA TYR A 367 20.20 -5.55 2.53
C TYR A 367 21.51 -6.31 2.66
N ARG A 368 21.50 -7.60 2.28
CA ARG A 368 22.73 -8.41 2.18
C ARG A 368 22.72 -9.20 0.89
N PHE A 369 23.89 -9.32 0.29
CA PHE A 369 24.16 -10.25 -0.80
C PHE A 369 25.33 -11.14 -0.39
N ASN A 370 25.11 -12.44 -0.40
CA ASN A 370 26.13 -13.42 -0.09
C ASN A 370 26.38 -14.30 -1.30
N GLN A 371 27.65 -14.65 -1.53
CA GLN A 371 28.03 -15.64 -2.53
C GLN A 371 29.22 -16.46 -2.04
N THR A 372 29.12 -17.80 -2.07
CA THR A 372 30.18 -18.66 -1.54
C THR A 372 31.43 -18.71 -2.43
N SER A 373 31.32 -18.28 -3.69
CA SER A 373 32.43 -18.14 -4.63
C SER A 373 32.12 -17.05 -5.65
N ALA A 374 33.03 -16.09 -5.85
CA ALA A 374 32.88 -15.01 -6.82
C ALA A 374 32.62 -15.55 -8.24
N SER A 375 31.72 -14.90 -8.97
CA SER A 375 31.34 -15.21 -10.34
C SER A 375 31.97 -14.24 -11.31
N SER A 376 32.52 -14.76 -12.41
CA SER A 376 33.08 -13.96 -13.50
C SER A 376 32.05 -13.05 -14.19
N ILE A 377 30.75 -13.31 -14.02
CA ILE A 377 29.65 -12.49 -14.56
C ILE A 377 29.69 -11.07 -14.01
N TYR A 378 30.11 -10.90 -12.77
CA TYR A 378 30.25 -9.59 -12.13
C TYR A 378 31.67 -9.01 -12.26
N GLY A 379 32.58 -9.72 -12.94
CA GLY A 379 33.98 -9.35 -13.12
C GLY A 379 34.86 -9.75 -11.94
N ASN A 380 36.00 -9.06 -11.80
CA ASN A 380 36.97 -9.33 -10.74
C ASN A 380 36.41 -8.93 -9.36
N ALA A 381 36.79 -9.68 -8.33
CA ALA A 381 36.46 -9.42 -6.94
C ALA A 381 37.73 -9.28 -6.09
N PHE A 382 37.63 -8.53 -4.99
CA PHE A 382 38.69 -8.43 -3.99
C PHE A 382 38.86 -9.75 -3.22
N GLU A 383 37.76 -10.42 -2.96
CA GLU A 383 37.68 -11.66 -2.17
C GLU A 383 37.05 -12.78 -2.98
N SER A 384 37.42 -14.03 -2.68
CA SER A 384 36.80 -15.20 -3.33
C SER A 384 35.39 -15.48 -2.82
N VAL A 385 35.05 -15.04 -1.60
CA VAL A 385 33.71 -15.17 -0.99
C VAL A 385 33.13 -13.78 -0.83
N ILE A 386 31.91 -13.56 -1.30
CA ILE A 386 31.26 -12.24 -1.29
C ILE A 386 30.30 -12.15 -0.11
N LYS A 387 30.43 -11.09 0.71
CA LYS A 387 29.54 -10.85 1.87
C LYS A 387 29.22 -9.36 2.02
N ASP A 388 28.37 -8.87 1.13
CA ASP A 388 27.98 -7.47 1.12
C ASP A 388 26.87 -7.21 2.14
N HIS A 389 26.98 -6.10 2.87
CA HIS A 389 25.95 -5.66 3.82
C HIS A 389 25.75 -4.14 3.75
N THR A 390 24.50 -3.75 3.53
CA THR A 390 24.05 -2.37 3.55
C THR A 390 23.04 -2.18 4.67
N SER A 391 23.16 -1.07 5.38
CA SER A 391 22.30 -0.75 6.52
C SER A 391 21.77 0.67 6.41
N TYR A 392 20.47 0.83 6.60
CA TYR A 392 19.79 2.12 6.54
C TYR A 392 18.91 2.32 7.76
N GLN A 393 19.09 3.42 8.47
CA GLN A 393 18.21 3.82 9.56
C GLN A 393 17.64 5.21 9.31
N THR A 394 16.34 5.38 9.57
CA THR A 394 15.65 6.66 9.48
C THR A 394 14.83 6.93 10.73
N PHE A 395 14.75 8.21 11.07
CA PHE A 395 13.80 8.72 12.04
C PHE A 395 13.10 9.94 11.43
N ASN A 396 11.79 10.02 11.59
CA ASN A 396 10.96 11.13 11.19
C ASN A 396 10.04 11.50 12.35
N GLY A 397 10.16 12.73 12.85
CA GLY A 397 9.22 13.34 13.78
C GLY A 397 8.47 14.50 13.12
N GLU A 398 7.15 14.39 12.98
CA GLU A 398 6.27 15.47 12.54
C GLU A 398 5.58 16.07 13.78
N LEU A 399 5.62 17.40 13.90
CA LEU A 399 4.77 18.17 14.80
C LEU A 399 3.84 19.02 13.95
N PHE A 400 2.54 19.00 14.26
CA PHE A 400 1.57 19.74 13.46
C PHE A 400 0.47 20.41 14.27
N LEU A 401 0.03 21.56 13.77
CA LEU A 401 -1.14 22.27 14.25
C LEU A 401 -2.21 22.25 13.15
N LYS A 402 -3.37 21.69 13.46
CA LYS A 402 -4.49 21.57 12.52
C LYS A 402 -5.66 22.44 12.99
N LEU A 403 -5.97 23.46 12.19
CA LEU A 403 -7.12 24.33 12.36
C LEU A 403 -8.18 23.95 11.34
N TYR A 404 -9.39 23.69 11.80
CA TYR A 404 -10.56 23.57 10.93
C TYR A 404 -11.47 24.78 11.15
N SER A 405 -11.88 25.41 10.05
CA SER A 405 -12.97 26.38 10.03
C SER A 405 -13.98 26.05 8.95
N VAL A 406 -15.26 26.39 9.17
CA VAL A 406 -16.27 26.30 8.11
C VAL A 406 -15.94 27.24 6.94
N TYR A 407 -15.26 28.37 7.17
CA TYR A 407 -14.90 29.32 6.11
C TYR A 407 -13.67 28.87 5.32
N THR A 408 -12.58 28.52 5.99
CA THR A 408 -11.31 28.18 5.32
C THR A 408 -11.12 26.69 5.06
N GLY A 409 -11.93 25.80 5.66
CA GLY A 409 -11.70 24.37 5.62
C GLY A 409 -10.66 23.93 6.65
N SER A 410 -9.98 22.83 6.39
CA SER A 410 -8.90 22.32 7.23
C SER A 410 -7.56 22.87 6.74
N VAL A 411 -6.80 23.52 7.62
CA VAL A 411 -5.41 23.93 7.41
C VAL A 411 -4.55 23.24 8.46
N LYS A 412 -3.56 22.45 8.04
CA LYS A 412 -2.57 21.79 8.90
C LYS A 412 -1.21 22.39 8.60
N PHE A 413 -0.62 23.10 9.56
CA PHE A 413 0.78 23.49 9.51
C PHE A 413 1.62 22.37 10.12
N LYS A 414 2.71 21.98 9.47
CA LYS A 414 3.59 20.89 9.89
C LYS A 414 5.05 21.31 9.87
N VAL A 415 5.79 20.83 10.87
CA VAL A 415 7.25 20.89 10.94
C VAL A 415 7.74 19.47 11.13
N ASP A 416 8.63 19.04 10.27
CA ASP A 416 9.22 17.71 10.32
C ASP A 416 10.70 17.79 10.67
N TYR A 417 11.18 16.85 11.48
CA TYR A 417 12.59 16.59 11.71
C TYR A 417 12.93 15.17 11.28
N PHE A 418 13.84 15.06 10.32
CA PHE A 418 14.30 13.79 9.78
C PHE A 418 15.77 13.56 10.11
N THR A 419 16.13 12.32 10.41
CA THR A 419 17.52 11.85 10.43
C THR A 419 17.64 10.61 9.59
N TYR A 420 18.78 10.44 8.94
CA TYR A 420 19.08 9.29 8.09
C TYR A 420 20.53 8.87 8.27
N ASN A 421 20.77 7.56 8.22
CA ASN A 421 22.10 6.96 8.29
C ASN A 421 22.13 5.73 7.38
N TYR A 422 22.63 5.91 6.17
CA TYR A 422 22.89 4.84 5.20
C TYR A 422 24.36 4.49 5.25
N HIS A 423 24.73 3.25 5.54
CA HIS A 423 26.14 2.91 5.78
C HIS A 423 26.52 1.46 5.43
N TYR A 424 27.82 1.31 5.26
CA TYR A 424 28.61 0.09 5.14
C TYR A 424 29.52 -0.06 6.38
N ASN A 425 30.35 -1.10 6.40
CA ASN A 425 31.23 -1.41 7.53
C ASN A 425 32.66 -0.87 7.38
N SER A 426 33.03 -0.39 6.19
CA SER A 426 34.40 0.03 5.87
C SER A 426 34.44 1.17 4.86
N VAL A 427 35.52 1.94 4.92
CA VAL A 427 35.93 2.87 3.86
C VAL A 427 36.75 2.06 2.85
N LEU A 428 36.44 2.18 1.56
CA LEU A 428 37.17 1.46 0.51
C LEU A 428 38.23 2.37 -0.11
N PHE A 429 39.47 1.89 -0.12
CA PHE A 429 40.59 2.49 -0.84
C PHE A 429 40.92 1.59 -2.03
N TYR A 430 40.67 2.08 -3.24
CA TYR A 430 40.92 1.31 -4.46
C TYR A 430 41.46 2.23 -5.57
N ASN A 431 42.67 1.92 -6.05
CA ASN A 431 43.45 2.81 -6.91
C ASN A 431 43.55 4.21 -6.28
N ASP A 432 43.26 5.27 -7.04
CA ASP A 432 43.25 6.66 -6.57
C ASP A 432 41.87 7.11 -6.04
N LYS A 433 40.93 6.18 -5.82
CA LYS A 433 39.57 6.48 -5.33
C LYS A 433 39.42 6.09 -3.86
N THR A 434 38.88 7.03 -3.09
CA THR A 434 38.40 6.79 -1.73
C THR A 434 36.89 6.84 -1.72
N ILE A 435 36.23 5.74 -1.35
CA ILE A 435 34.78 5.63 -1.22
C ILE A 435 34.43 5.57 0.26
N GLY A 436 33.65 6.56 0.70
CA GLY A 436 33.21 6.67 2.09
C GLY A 436 32.27 5.53 2.51
N ASP A 437 32.20 5.27 3.81
CA ASP A 437 31.41 4.18 4.38
C ASP A 437 29.96 4.57 4.70
N LYS A 438 29.58 5.85 4.62
CA LYS A 438 28.21 6.29 4.93
C LYS A 438 27.74 7.57 4.27
N ILE A 439 26.42 7.67 4.09
CA ILE A 439 25.65 8.89 3.87
C ILE A 439 24.79 9.12 5.11
N LYS A 440 25.10 10.17 5.88
CA LYS A 440 24.43 10.48 7.14
C LYS A 440 24.11 11.96 7.23
N GLY A 441 22.94 12.29 7.77
CA GLY A 441 22.58 13.66 8.02
C GLY A 441 21.24 13.81 8.72
N ASN A 442 20.82 15.06 8.83
CA ASN A 442 19.50 15.44 9.32
C ASN A 442 18.92 16.59 8.50
N ALA A 443 17.61 16.78 8.62
CA ALA A 443 16.89 17.84 7.92
C ALA A 443 15.65 18.27 8.70
N PHE A 444 15.33 19.56 8.63
CA PHE A 444 14.07 20.15 9.05
C PHE A 444 13.26 20.55 7.82
N SER A 445 12.01 20.12 7.78
CA SER A 445 11.03 20.52 6.77
C SER A 445 9.94 21.36 7.42
N ILE A 446 9.42 22.31 6.66
CA ILE A 446 8.22 23.05 6.99
C ILE A 446 7.20 22.84 5.87
N GLY A 447 5.92 22.81 6.23
CA GLY A 447 4.87 22.65 5.24
C GLY A 447 3.48 22.99 5.75
N ALA A 448 2.54 23.01 4.81
CA ALA A 448 1.14 23.21 5.08
C ALA A 448 0.28 22.33 4.17
N GLU A 449 -0.75 21.74 4.75
CA GLU A 449 -1.80 21.02 4.04
C GLU A 449 -3.11 21.79 4.19
N TRP A 450 -3.82 21.99 3.09
CA TRP A 450 -5.11 22.62 3.02
C TRP A 450 -6.13 21.70 2.36
N VAL A 451 -7.29 21.52 2.99
CA VAL A 451 -8.40 20.76 2.44
C VAL A 451 -9.69 21.51 2.65
N LYS A 452 -10.40 21.80 1.56
CA LYS A 452 -11.70 22.48 1.57
C LYS A 452 -12.70 21.71 0.75
N THR A 453 -13.94 21.64 1.24
CA THR A 453 -15.05 20.98 0.54
C THR A 453 -16.20 21.98 0.36
N PHE A 454 -16.67 22.12 -0.86
CA PHE A 454 -17.78 22.97 -1.30
C PHE A 454 -18.85 22.07 -1.94
N GLY A 455 -19.86 21.66 -1.15
CA GLY A 455 -20.83 20.66 -1.61
C GLY A 455 -20.11 19.37 -2.04
N ASP A 456 -20.21 19.05 -3.32
CA ASP A 456 -19.62 17.84 -3.93
C ASP A 456 -18.18 18.03 -4.47
N LEU A 457 -17.68 19.27 -4.46
CA LEU A 457 -16.34 19.63 -4.87
C LEU A 457 -15.40 19.64 -3.66
N GLN A 458 -14.25 18.96 -3.75
CA GLN A 458 -13.19 18.98 -2.77
C GLN A 458 -11.89 19.45 -3.42
N LEU A 459 -11.25 20.42 -2.79
CA LEU A 459 -9.94 20.94 -3.15
C LEU A 459 -8.94 20.55 -2.07
N THR A 460 -7.76 20.11 -2.50
CA THR A 460 -6.65 19.75 -1.63
C THR A 460 -5.38 20.41 -2.14
N ALA A 461 -4.58 20.96 -1.24
CA ALA A 461 -3.21 21.39 -1.50
C ALA A 461 -2.30 20.93 -0.36
N ASP A 462 -1.11 20.44 -0.66
CA ASP A 462 -0.08 20.13 0.32
C ASP A 462 1.25 20.64 -0.24
N ALA A 463 1.94 21.48 0.51
CA ALA A 463 3.26 21.95 0.15
C ALA A 463 4.22 21.77 1.32
N SER A 464 5.41 21.26 1.04
CA SER A 464 6.49 21.16 2.03
C SER A 464 7.84 21.45 1.38
N THR A 465 8.77 21.98 2.16
CA THR A 465 10.16 22.19 1.73
C THR A 465 11.10 21.87 2.88
N ILE A 466 12.20 21.19 2.56
CA ILE A 466 13.32 21.09 3.47
C ILE A 466 13.97 22.48 3.55
N ALA A 467 13.94 23.07 4.73
CA ALA A 467 14.42 24.43 4.96
C ALA A 467 15.86 24.46 5.50
N ILE A 468 16.25 23.46 6.29
CA ILE A 468 17.54 23.40 6.98
C ILE A 468 18.03 21.94 6.99
N GLY A 469 19.30 21.68 6.69
CA GLY A 469 19.91 20.36 6.88
C GLY A 469 20.82 19.91 5.73
N ASN A 470 21.15 18.62 5.75
CA ASN A 470 22.04 17.98 4.77
C ASN A 470 21.32 17.48 3.51
N LEU A 471 19.98 17.52 3.49
CA LEU A 471 19.18 17.22 2.31
C LEU A 471 18.51 18.49 1.81
N ASN A 472 18.21 18.52 0.52
CA ASN A 472 17.34 19.50 -0.10
C ASN A 472 16.20 18.77 -0.82
N GLY A 473 15.05 19.43 -0.91
CA GLY A 473 13.89 18.84 -1.54
C GLY A 473 12.61 19.54 -1.12
N ASN A 474 11.61 19.47 -1.98
CA ASN A 474 10.33 20.13 -1.76
C ASN A 474 9.23 19.39 -2.53
N THR A 475 8.01 19.48 -2.03
CA THR A 475 6.82 18.93 -2.68
C THR A 475 5.73 19.97 -2.76
N ILE A 476 4.97 19.95 -3.85
CA ILE A 476 3.75 20.69 -4.01
C ILE A 476 2.75 19.75 -4.66
N LYS A 477 1.70 19.39 -3.93
CA LYS A 477 0.62 18.53 -4.38
C LYS A 477 -0.67 19.34 -4.39
N THR A 478 -1.42 19.22 -5.46
CA THR A 478 -2.74 19.82 -5.60
C THR A 478 -3.71 18.78 -6.13
N GLY A 479 -4.97 18.90 -5.74
CA GLY A 479 -5.99 17.96 -6.12
C GLY A 479 -7.37 18.57 -6.11
N ILE A 480 -8.17 18.11 -7.06
CA ILE A 480 -9.58 18.41 -7.20
C ILE A 480 -10.33 17.09 -7.25
N THR A 481 -11.39 16.95 -6.47
CA THR A 481 -12.29 15.80 -6.52
C THR A 481 -13.72 16.30 -6.61
N TYR A 482 -14.45 15.88 -7.62
CA TYR A 482 -15.85 16.24 -7.83
C TYR A 482 -16.72 15.00 -7.86
N LYS A 483 -17.68 14.91 -6.93
CA LYS A 483 -18.59 13.77 -6.79
C LYS A 483 -19.98 14.15 -7.27
N MET A 484 -20.25 14.00 -8.56
CA MET A 484 -21.54 14.40 -9.13
C MET A 484 -22.70 13.61 -8.51
N ASP A 485 -22.53 12.29 -8.35
CA ASP A 485 -23.44 11.40 -7.62
C ASP A 485 -22.68 10.13 -7.17
N ASP A 486 -23.41 9.08 -6.76
CA ASP A 486 -22.80 7.78 -6.41
C ASP A 486 -22.23 7.02 -7.64
N LEU A 487 -22.58 7.43 -8.87
CA LEU A 487 -22.25 6.76 -10.13
C LEU A 487 -21.09 7.43 -10.88
N PHE A 488 -20.85 8.72 -10.69
CA PHE A 488 -19.85 9.52 -11.39
C PHE A 488 -18.93 10.27 -10.43
N ASN A 489 -17.63 9.99 -10.51
CA ASN A 489 -16.60 10.64 -9.71
C ASN A 489 -15.43 11.09 -10.60
N PHE A 490 -15.06 12.36 -10.51
CA PHE A 490 -13.92 12.93 -11.19
C PHE A 490 -12.83 13.32 -10.19
N LYS A 491 -11.58 13.03 -10.53
CA LYS A 491 -10.39 13.48 -9.81
C LYS A 491 -9.41 14.10 -10.80
N GLY A 492 -8.85 15.24 -10.46
CA GLY A 492 -7.66 15.80 -11.09
C GLY A 492 -6.59 16.02 -10.03
N TYR A 493 -5.32 15.90 -10.40
CA TYR A 493 -4.21 16.17 -9.51
C TYR A 493 -2.98 16.68 -10.27
N ALA A 494 -2.17 17.47 -9.58
CA ALA A 494 -0.84 17.85 -10.02
C ALA A 494 0.12 17.75 -8.84
N GLU A 495 1.31 17.19 -9.07
CA GLU A 495 2.36 17.02 -8.07
C GLU A 495 3.69 17.47 -8.66
N PHE A 496 4.41 18.32 -7.95
CA PHE A 496 5.83 18.57 -8.14
C PHE A 496 6.59 18.03 -6.95
N THR A 497 7.64 17.25 -7.19
CA THR A 497 8.53 16.70 -6.16
C THR A 497 9.97 16.84 -6.61
N SER A 498 10.79 17.53 -5.81
CA SER A 498 12.25 17.56 -5.92
C SER A 498 12.83 16.71 -4.80
N LYS A 499 13.55 15.64 -5.15
CA LYS A 499 14.11 14.70 -4.16
C LYS A 499 15.52 14.26 -4.55
N VAL A 500 16.32 13.91 -3.55
CA VAL A 500 17.61 13.26 -3.77
C VAL A 500 17.38 11.83 -4.30
N PRO A 501 18.18 11.36 -5.27
CA PRO A 501 18.13 9.96 -5.73
C PRO A 501 18.29 8.94 -4.60
N GLU A 502 17.83 7.72 -4.84
CA GLU A 502 17.94 6.60 -3.90
C GLU A 502 19.39 6.35 -3.46
N PHE A 503 19.60 5.96 -2.20
CA PHE A 503 20.95 5.96 -1.65
C PHE A 503 21.87 4.91 -2.28
N ASN A 504 21.36 3.77 -2.76
CA ASN A 504 22.17 2.81 -3.51
C ASN A 504 22.73 3.39 -4.83
N LYS A 505 22.08 4.38 -5.45
CA LYS A 505 22.62 5.08 -6.63
C LYS A 505 23.67 6.12 -6.24
N GLN A 506 23.61 6.66 -5.03
CA GLN A 506 24.56 7.64 -4.52
C GLN A 506 25.81 6.98 -3.92
N LEU A 507 25.66 5.90 -3.15
CA LEU A 507 26.77 5.17 -2.53
C LEU A 507 26.45 3.68 -2.57
N TYR A 508 27.37 2.89 -3.12
CA TYR A 508 27.30 1.44 -3.04
C TYR A 508 28.70 0.87 -2.91
N GLN A 509 28.81 -0.19 -2.10
CA GLN A 509 30.04 -0.96 -1.95
C GLN A 509 29.74 -2.46 -2.04
N SER A 510 30.66 -3.18 -2.69
CA SER A 510 30.65 -4.63 -2.86
C SER A 510 32.08 -5.18 -2.95
N ASP A 511 32.26 -6.43 -2.56
CA ASP A 511 33.54 -7.13 -2.79
C ASP A 511 33.86 -7.29 -4.31
N TYR A 512 32.87 -7.13 -5.20
CA TYR A 512 33.13 -7.03 -6.63
C TYR A 512 33.67 -5.65 -7.01
N ILE A 513 34.85 -5.62 -7.63
CA ILE A 513 35.61 -4.40 -7.91
C ILE A 513 34.79 -3.38 -8.71
N LYS A 514 34.05 -3.84 -9.72
CA LYS A 514 33.22 -2.98 -10.58
C LYS A 514 32.10 -2.26 -9.82
N TYR A 515 31.60 -2.86 -8.74
CA TYR A 515 30.38 -2.43 -8.06
C TYR A 515 30.68 -1.60 -6.81
N ASN A 516 31.51 -0.57 -6.99
CA ASN A 516 31.87 0.37 -5.94
C ASN A 516 31.81 1.80 -6.48
N TRP A 517 30.90 2.62 -5.94
CA TRP A 517 30.75 4.01 -6.37
C TRP A 517 30.32 4.93 -5.25
N GLN A 518 30.69 6.20 -5.40
CA GLN A 518 30.12 7.31 -4.64
C GLN A 518 29.87 8.47 -5.61
N ASN A 519 28.61 8.72 -5.91
CA ASN A 519 28.14 9.75 -6.82
C ASN A 519 27.69 10.99 -6.06
N ASN A 520 27.57 12.09 -6.79
CA ASN A 520 27.00 13.35 -6.30
C ASN A 520 25.91 13.81 -7.27
N PHE A 521 24.93 12.94 -7.52
CA PHE A 521 23.85 13.24 -8.43
C PHE A 521 22.95 14.34 -7.86
N GLY A 522 22.49 15.24 -8.74
CA GLY A 522 21.52 16.27 -8.37
C GLY A 522 20.15 15.68 -8.09
N ASN A 523 19.23 16.50 -7.56
CA ASN A 523 17.86 16.08 -7.30
C ASN A 523 17.14 15.69 -8.59
N GLU A 524 16.35 14.61 -8.50
CA GLU A 524 15.32 14.28 -9.47
C GLU A 524 14.16 15.25 -9.28
N LYS A 525 13.73 15.91 -10.36
CA LYS A 525 12.57 16.82 -10.33
C LYS A 525 11.45 16.15 -11.09
N ILE A 526 10.42 15.73 -10.38
CA ILE A 526 9.30 14.96 -10.90
C ILE A 526 8.07 15.87 -10.89
N THR A 527 7.52 16.16 -12.06
CA THR A 527 6.23 16.83 -12.23
C THR A 527 5.23 15.84 -12.80
N THR A 528 4.14 15.57 -12.09
CA THR A 528 3.07 14.68 -12.52
C THR A 528 1.76 15.44 -12.61
N PHE A 529 1.12 15.39 -13.77
CA PHE A 529 -0.28 15.77 -13.94
C PHE A 529 -1.11 14.51 -14.16
N GLY A 530 -2.30 14.43 -13.58
CA GLY A 530 -3.15 13.28 -13.83
C GLY A 530 -4.60 13.50 -13.47
N GLY A 531 -5.42 12.56 -13.91
CA GLY A 531 -6.85 12.56 -13.66
C GLY A 531 -7.41 11.15 -13.67
N ALA A 532 -8.51 10.98 -12.94
CA ALA A 532 -9.29 9.76 -12.93
C ALA A 532 -10.77 10.10 -13.06
N PHE A 533 -11.45 9.44 -13.99
CA PHE A 533 -12.88 9.45 -14.12
C PHE A 533 -13.40 8.05 -13.81
N ASN A 534 -14.33 7.93 -12.87
CA ASN A 534 -14.95 6.65 -12.54
C ASN A 534 -16.45 6.72 -12.86
N SER A 535 -16.92 5.78 -13.67
CA SER A 535 -18.33 5.59 -13.96
C SER A 535 -18.71 4.11 -13.98
N GLU A 536 -19.68 3.73 -13.15
CA GLU A 536 -20.27 2.38 -13.21
C GLU A 536 -20.99 2.14 -14.56
N LYS A 537 -21.57 3.20 -15.12
CA LYS A 537 -22.31 3.14 -16.39
C LYS A 537 -21.38 3.07 -17.60
N TRP A 538 -20.31 3.87 -17.64
CA TRP A 538 -19.46 4.03 -18.83
C TRP A 538 -18.15 3.29 -18.74
N ALA A 539 -17.18 3.81 -18.00
CA ALA A 539 -15.88 3.17 -17.77
C ALA A 539 -15.15 3.90 -16.64
N THR A 540 -14.12 3.27 -16.10
CA THR A 540 -13.08 3.96 -15.33
C THR A 540 -11.94 4.31 -16.27
N VAL A 541 -11.52 5.57 -16.27
CA VAL A 541 -10.38 6.08 -17.05
C VAL A 541 -9.40 6.73 -16.08
N GLU A 542 -8.14 6.35 -16.16
CA GLU A 542 -7.03 6.95 -15.43
C GLU A 542 -5.99 7.44 -16.43
N ALA A 543 -5.53 8.68 -16.33
CA ALA A 543 -4.49 9.21 -17.20
C ALA A 543 -3.46 10.00 -16.38
N SER A 544 -2.19 9.91 -16.78
CA SER A 544 -1.12 10.73 -16.22
C SER A 544 -0.08 11.12 -17.27
N TYR A 545 0.51 12.29 -17.06
CA TYR A 545 1.64 12.82 -17.81
C TYR A 545 2.73 13.21 -16.81
N ASN A 546 3.93 12.68 -16.99
CA ASN A 546 5.04 12.79 -16.06
C ASN A 546 6.22 13.44 -16.79
N ILE A 547 6.79 14.48 -16.19
CA ILE A 547 7.96 15.21 -16.67
C ILE A 547 9.03 15.05 -15.59
N ILE A 548 10.16 14.44 -15.94
CA ILE A 548 11.21 14.10 -14.98
C ILE A 548 12.56 14.60 -15.47
N ASP A 549 13.10 15.60 -14.80
CA ASP A 549 14.48 16.03 -15.00
C ASP A 549 15.43 15.24 -14.10
N ASN A 550 16.65 15.02 -14.58
CA ASN A 550 17.72 14.38 -13.83
C ASN A 550 17.39 12.95 -13.38
N TYR A 551 16.58 12.21 -14.16
CA TYR A 551 16.17 10.85 -13.84
C TYR A 551 17.39 9.94 -13.66
N THR A 552 17.44 9.20 -12.55
CA THR A 552 18.55 8.29 -12.26
C THR A 552 18.18 6.84 -12.56
N TYR A 553 19.04 6.13 -13.28
CA TYR A 553 18.83 4.76 -13.74
C TYR A 553 20.13 3.94 -13.66
N PHE A 554 20.03 2.61 -13.81
CA PHE A 554 21.22 1.75 -13.97
C PHE A 554 21.42 1.46 -15.45
N ASN A 555 22.59 1.83 -15.98
CA ASN A 555 22.91 1.68 -17.39
C ASN A 555 23.24 0.22 -17.77
N GLN A 556 23.67 -0.02 -19.00
CA GLN A 556 23.98 -1.38 -19.51
C GLN A 556 25.07 -2.10 -18.72
N GLU A 557 25.87 -1.36 -17.99
CA GLU A 557 26.94 -1.87 -17.15
C GLU A 557 26.51 -2.13 -15.71
N SER A 558 25.22 -1.98 -15.39
CA SER A 558 24.67 -1.98 -14.03
C SER A 558 25.25 -0.89 -13.12
N LEU A 559 25.77 0.19 -13.71
CA LEU A 559 26.26 1.36 -12.98
C LEU A 559 25.19 2.45 -12.96
N PRO A 560 25.03 3.18 -11.84
CA PRO A 560 24.05 4.26 -11.78
C PRO A 560 24.50 5.44 -12.64
N GLU A 561 23.55 6.03 -13.33
CA GLU A 561 23.73 7.18 -14.22
C GLU A 561 22.56 8.15 -14.06
N GLN A 562 22.81 9.43 -14.31
CA GLN A 562 21.79 10.48 -14.25
C GLN A 562 21.57 11.05 -15.66
N ALA A 563 20.32 10.99 -16.13
CA ALA A 563 19.93 11.46 -17.44
C ALA A 563 20.15 12.98 -17.58
N SER A 564 20.71 13.39 -18.72
CA SER A 564 20.84 14.80 -19.11
C SER A 564 19.59 15.33 -19.82
N GLU A 565 18.80 14.45 -20.44
CA GLU A 565 17.54 14.76 -21.11
C GLU A 565 16.35 14.62 -20.13
N THR A 566 15.36 15.50 -20.26
CA THR A 566 14.09 15.39 -19.54
C THR A 566 13.28 14.20 -20.07
N LEU A 567 12.83 13.33 -19.17
CA LEU A 567 11.90 12.25 -19.48
C LEU A 567 10.46 12.76 -19.52
N ASN A 568 9.78 12.56 -20.65
CA ASN A 568 8.34 12.81 -20.81
C ASN A 568 7.60 11.48 -21.00
N TYR A 569 6.77 11.10 -20.03
CA TYR A 569 6.08 9.82 -20.00
C TYR A 569 4.57 9.98 -19.83
N PHE A 570 3.81 9.57 -20.84
CA PHE A 570 2.35 9.54 -20.84
C PHE A 570 1.82 8.14 -20.60
N LYS A 571 0.76 8.02 -19.79
CA LYS A 571 0.06 6.76 -19.51
C LYS A 571 -1.44 7.00 -19.45
N ILE A 572 -2.22 6.13 -20.08
CA ILE A 572 -3.68 6.07 -19.96
C ILE A 572 -4.13 4.63 -19.76
N LYS A 573 -5.06 4.43 -18.83
CA LYS A 573 -5.61 3.13 -18.46
C LYS A 573 -7.13 3.20 -18.44
N LEU A 574 -7.77 2.29 -19.15
CA LEU A 574 -9.22 2.15 -19.30
C LEU A 574 -9.65 0.83 -18.66
N LEU A 575 -10.67 0.89 -17.80
CA LEU A 575 -11.29 -0.28 -17.19
C LEU A 575 -12.78 -0.29 -17.51
N LYS A 576 -13.27 -1.42 -18.04
CA LYS A 576 -14.69 -1.62 -18.30
C LYS A 576 -15.08 -3.10 -18.22
N GLU A 577 -16.07 -3.36 -17.39
CA GLU A 577 -16.81 -4.62 -17.39
C GLU A 577 -18.11 -4.51 -18.22
N PHE A 578 -18.32 -5.47 -19.13
CA PHE A 578 -19.56 -5.67 -19.86
C PHE A 578 -20.25 -6.93 -19.38
N THR A 579 -21.50 -6.84 -18.92
CA THR A 579 -22.27 -8.01 -18.43
C THR A 579 -23.50 -8.21 -19.28
N VAL A 580 -23.68 -9.41 -19.82
CA VAL A 580 -24.88 -9.86 -20.55
C VAL A 580 -25.37 -11.17 -19.94
N GLY A 581 -26.51 -11.11 -19.26
CA GLY A 581 -27.04 -12.24 -18.51
C GLY A 581 -26.08 -12.68 -17.41
N LYS A 582 -25.54 -13.89 -17.55
CA LYS A 582 -24.59 -14.48 -16.59
C LYS A 582 -23.13 -14.41 -17.05
N PHE A 583 -22.86 -13.85 -18.23
CA PHE A 583 -21.52 -13.68 -18.76
C PHE A 583 -21.06 -12.25 -18.55
N SER A 584 -19.83 -12.09 -18.10
CA SER A 584 -19.15 -10.83 -17.94
C SER A 584 -17.82 -10.85 -18.70
N LEU A 585 -17.48 -9.76 -19.34
CA LEU A 585 -16.17 -9.48 -19.92
C LEU A 585 -15.57 -8.27 -19.21
N ASP A 586 -14.63 -8.51 -18.29
CA ASP A 586 -13.89 -7.47 -17.56
C ASP A 586 -12.60 -7.13 -18.31
N ASN A 587 -12.47 -5.89 -18.78
CA ASN A 587 -11.35 -5.42 -19.59
C ASN A 587 -10.57 -4.34 -18.84
N THR A 588 -9.26 -4.49 -18.81
CA THR A 588 -8.29 -3.47 -18.37
C THR A 588 -7.30 -3.28 -19.52
N VAL A 589 -7.28 -2.10 -20.12
CA VAL A 589 -6.39 -1.77 -21.25
C VAL A 589 -5.56 -0.55 -20.87
N MET A 590 -4.25 -0.65 -21.02
CA MET A 590 -3.32 0.44 -20.74
C MET A 590 -2.49 0.72 -21.99
N TYR A 591 -2.47 1.99 -22.38
CA TYR A 591 -1.57 2.55 -23.38
C TYR A 591 -0.60 3.48 -22.70
N GLN A 592 0.66 3.45 -23.13
CA GLN A 592 1.67 4.36 -22.61
C GLN A 592 2.73 4.66 -23.66
N ASN A 593 3.32 5.85 -23.56
CA ASN A 593 4.30 6.33 -24.51
C ASN A 593 5.36 7.15 -23.77
N VAL A 594 6.62 6.88 -24.08
CA VAL A 594 7.77 7.68 -23.68
C VAL A 594 8.05 8.61 -24.84
N VAL A 595 7.74 9.89 -24.67
CA VAL A 595 7.85 10.92 -25.72
C VAL A 595 9.30 11.36 -25.88
N THR A 596 10.03 11.47 -24.77
CA THR A 596 11.48 11.74 -24.70
C THR A 596 12.10 10.89 -23.60
N GLY A 597 13.38 10.51 -23.73
CA GLY A 597 14.07 9.64 -22.77
C GLY A 597 13.96 8.13 -23.02
N GLN A 598 13.63 7.70 -24.24
CA GLN A 598 13.48 6.27 -24.60
C GLN A 598 14.78 5.47 -24.46
N SER A 599 15.93 6.14 -24.52
CA SER A 599 17.25 5.50 -24.36
C SER A 599 17.45 4.91 -22.96
N PHE A 600 16.87 5.55 -21.93
CA PHE A 600 17.07 5.20 -20.52
C PHE A 600 15.79 4.85 -19.75
N PHE A 601 14.60 5.04 -20.33
CA PHE A 601 13.33 4.66 -19.71
C PHE A 601 12.49 3.81 -20.66
N ARG A 602 12.21 2.56 -20.26
CA ARG A 602 11.66 1.53 -21.14
C ARG A 602 10.40 0.92 -20.57
N VAL A 603 9.35 0.91 -21.38
CA VAL A 603 8.04 0.35 -21.05
C VAL A 603 7.38 -0.20 -22.31
N PRO A 604 6.52 -1.22 -22.22
CA PRO A 604 5.73 -1.69 -23.36
C PRO A 604 4.69 -0.64 -23.77
N THR A 605 4.43 -0.42 -25.05
CA THR A 605 3.38 0.51 -25.51
C THR A 605 1.97 0.12 -25.04
N TRP A 606 1.67 -1.18 -25.03
CA TRP A 606 0.37 -1.72 -24.65
C TRP A 606 0.49 -2.76 -23.54
N VAL A 607 -0.42 -2.72 -22.57
CA VAL A 607 -0.64 -3.78 -21.57
C VAL A 607 -2.13 -4.01 -21.45
N THR A 608 -2.59 -5.25 -21.52
CA THR A 608 -4.01 -5.58 -21.45
C THR A 608 -4.28 -6.80 -20.60
N ARG A 609 -5.43 -6.80 -19.92
CA ARG A 609 -6.01 -7.91 -19.19
C ARG A 609 -7.48 -7.96 -19.54
N ASN A 610 -7.91 -9.05 -20.15
CA ASN A 610 -9.30 -9.28 -20.54
C ASN A 610 -9.76 -10.60 -19.92
N THR A 611 -10.80 -10.54 -19.09
CA THR A 611 -11.34 -11.72 -18.40
C THR A 611 -12.77 -11.97 -18.81
N LEU A 612 -12.99 -13.03 -19.59
CA LEU A 612 -14.31 -13.52 -19.92
C LEU A 612 -14.72 -14.58 -18.88
N TYR A 613 -15.84 -14.36 -18.21
CA TYR A 613 -16.27 -15.26 -17.15
C TYR A 613 -17.79 -15.39 -17.03
N TYR A 614 -18.21 -16.54 -16.53
CA TYR A 614 -19.58 -16.85 -16.18
C TYR A 614 -19.77 -16.78 -14.67
N ALA A 615 -20.83 -16.11 -14.22
CA ALA A 615 -21.15 -15.96 -12.80
C ALA A 615 -22.61 -16.27 -12.49
N THR A 616 -22.85 -17.12 -11.48
CA THR A 616 -24.21 -17.53 -11.07
C THR A 616 -24.25 -18.01 -9.64
N ASP A 617 -25.41 -17.90 -9.01
CA ASP A 617 -25.76 -18.76 -7.88
C ASP A 617 -26.00 -20.18 -8.38
N VAL A 618 -25.53 -21.17 -7.61
CA VAL A 618 -25.70 -22.61 -7.85
C VAL A 618 -26.55 -23.16 -6.70
N PHE A 619 -27.48 -24.07 -7.02
CA PHE A 619 -28.48 -24.69 -6.13
C PHE A 619 -29.66 -23.80 -5.68
N LYS A 620 -30.78 -24.44 -5.33
CA LYS A 620 -31.94 -23.79 -4.72
C LYS A 620 -31.52 -23.20 -3.35
N GLY A 621 -31.96 -21.97 -3.05
CA GLY A 621 -31.55 -21.25 -1.84
C GLY A 621 -30.21 -20.51 -1.95
N LYS A 622 -29.55 -20.52 -3.12
CA LYS A 622 -28.31 -19.77 -3.41
C LYS A 622 -27.17 -19.96 -2.39
N PRO A 623 -26.87 -21.18 -1.91
CA PRO A 623 -25.83 -21.41 -0.92
C PRO A 623 -24.41 -21.23 -1.47
N LEU A 624 -24.23 -21.33 -2.80
CA LEU A 624 -22.95 -21.26 -3.48
C LEU A 624 -23.03 -20.24 -4.62
N TYR A 625 -22.14 -19.24 -4.60
CA TYR A 625 -21.96 -18.30 -5.71
C TYR A 625 -20.68 -18.65 -6.48
N LEU A 626 -20.78 -18.92 -7.78
CA LEU A 626 -19.71 -19.41 -8.65
C LEU A 626 -19.29 -18.30 -9.63
N GLN A 627 -17.98 -18.18 -9.88
CA GLN A 627 -17.38 -17.43 -10.97
C GLN A 627 -16.31 -18.30 -11.66
N THR A 628 -16.44 -18.54 -12.95
CA THR A 628 -15.49 -19.37 -13.72
C THR A 628 -15.24 -18.77 -15.09
N GLY A 629 -14.01 -18.86 -15.60
CA GLY A 629 -13.68 -18.21 -16.86
C GLY A 629 -12.22 -18.28 -17.25
N VAL A 630 -11.86 -17.48 -18.25
CA VAL A 630 -10.50 -17.35 -18.78
C VAL A 630 -10.06 -15.90 -18.73
N THR A 631 -8.85 -15.67 -18.23
CA THR A 631 -8.16 -14.38 -18.29
C THR A 631 -7.06 -14.45 -19.34
N PHE A 632 -7.05 -13.46 -20.21
CA PHE A 632 -6.00 -13.18 -21.18
C PHE A 632 -5.19 -11.97 -20.70
N ASN A 633 -3.89 -12.12 -20.53
CA ASN A 633 -2.96 -11.01 -20.31
C ASN A 633 -2.00 -10.91 -21.49
N TYR A 634 -1.63 -9.68 -21.83
CA TYR A 634 -0.74 -9.39 -22.95
C TYR A 634 -0.02 -8.06 -22.73
N PHE A 635 1.23 -7.98 -23.14
CA PHE A 635 1.96 -6.72 -23.29
C PHE A 635 2.77 -6.71 -24.58
N SER A 636 2.88 -5.54 -25.20
CA SER A 636 3.62 -5.37 -26.45
C SER A 636 5.12 -5.57 -26.25
N ASN A 637 5.80 -6.09 -27.26
CA ASN A 637 7.25 -6.30 -27.28
C ASN A 637 8.05 -4.99 -27.13
N TYR A 638 9.10 -5.02 -26.32
CA TYR A 638 10.03 -3.90 -26.11
C TYR A 638 11.36 -4.39 -25.51
N LEU A 639 12.37 -3.50 -25.46
CA LEU A 639 13.65 -3.74 -24.78
C LEU A 639 13.46 -3.72 -23.26
N MET A 640 13.04 -4.85 -22.70
CA MET A 640 12.80 -5.00 -21.26
C MET A 640 14.11 -4.98 -20.47
N ASN A 641 14.12 -4.30 -19.33
CA ASN A 641 15.30 -4.23 -18.47
C ASN A 641 15.71 -5.61 -17.94
N ALA A 642 17.03 -5.84 -17.86
CA ALA A 642 17.62 -7.01 -17.23
C ALA A 642 17.68 -6.84 -15.71
N TYR A 643 17.73 -7.96 -15.00
CA TYR A 643 17.80 -7.98 -13.55
C TYR A 643 19.23 -8.30 -13.09
N ASN A 644 19.75 -7.51 -12.15
CA ASN A 644 21.04 -7.75 -11.52
C ASN A 644 20.84 -8.13 -10.04
N PRO A 645 21.00 -9.42 -9.67
CA PRO A 645 20.82 -9.89 -8.30
C PRO A 645 21.78 -9.32 -7.24
N LEU A 646 22.99 -8.89 -7.62
CA LEU A 646 23.99 -8.33 -6.69
C LEU A 646 23.46 -7.03 -6.07
N ILE A 647 23.02 -6.11 -6.92
CA ILE A 647 22.49 -4.81 -6.54
C ILE A 647 20.98 -4.82 -6.30
N SER A 648 20.30 -5.95 -6.58
CA SER A 648 18.83 -6.10 -6.53
C SER A 648 18.07 -4.98 -7.26
N GLU A 649 18.53 -4.66 -8.47
CA GLU A 649 17.97 -3.62 -9.32
C GLU A 649 17.83 -4.10 -10.76
N PHE A 650 17.03 -3.37 -11.53
CA PHE A 650 16.90 -3.57 -12.98
C PHE A 650 17.79 -2.57 -13.72
N TYR A 651 18.45 -3.05 -14.78
CA TYR A 651 19.40 -2.28 -15.58
C TYR A 651 19.07 -2.40 -17.08
N LEU A 652 19.52 -1.43 -17.87
CA LEU A 652 19.26 -1.38 -19.31
C LEU A 652 19.98 -2.50 -20.08
N GLN A 653 19.43 -2.95 -21.20
CA GLN A 653 20.10 -3.89 -22.12
C GLN A 653 19.52 -3.76 -23.53
N ASP A 654 20.34 -3.90 -24.57
CA ASP A 654 19.92 -3.61 -25.96
C ASP A 654 19.87 -4.86 -26.85
N ALA A 655 20.01 -6.05 -26.26
CA ALA A 655 20.11 -7.30 -27.01
C ALA A 655 18.75 -7.97 -27.26
N THR A 656 17.85 -7.94 -26.29
CA THR A 656 16.66 -8.81 -26.28
C THR A 656 15.38 -8.00 -26.16
N ASN A 657 14.47 -8.17 -27.12
CA ASN A 657 13.11 -7.68 -26.99
C ASN A 657 12.22 -8.77 -26.35
N ILE A 658 11.38 -8.39 -25.38
CA ILE A 658 10.46 -9.30 -24.67
C ILE A 658 9.03 -8.75 -24.75
N GLY A 659 8.09 -9.62 -25.10
CA GLY A 659 6.65 -9.36 -25.15
C GLY A 659 6.00 -10.05 -26.35
N ASN A 660 4.79 -9.62 -26.72
CA ASN A 660 3.99 -10.20 -27.81
C ASN A 660 3.63 -11.69 -27.63
N PHE A 661 3.58 -12.20 -26.40
CA PHE A 661 3.08 -13.55 -26.11
C PHE A 661 1.81 -13.49 -25.24
N PRO A 662 0.80 -14.33 -25.52
CA PRO A 662 -0.41 -14.36 -24.72
C PRO A 662 -0.21 -15.19 -23.45
N LEU A 663 -0.62 -14.66 -22.30
CA LEU A 663 -0.67 -15.39 -21.04
C LEU A 663 -2.12 -15.69 -20.70
N LEU A 664 -2.50 -16.97 -20.83
CA LEU A 664 -3.86 -17.43 -20.52
C LEU A 664 -3.94 -18.12 -19.16
N GLU A 665 -4.97 -17.78 -18.40
CA GLU A 665 -5.28 -18.39 -17.10
C GLU A 665 -6.75 -18.82 -17.08
N PHE A 666 -7.01 -20.10 -16.78
CA PHE A 666 -8.35 -20.56 -16.45
C PHE A 666 -8.55 -20.46 -14.93
N PHE A 667 -9.73 -20.05 -14.48
CA PHE A 667 -10.04 -19.99 -13.06
C PHE A 667 -11.43 -20.50 -12.73
N LEU A 668 -11.57 -21.04 -11.52
CA LEU A 668 -12.83 -21.39 -10.90
C LEU A 668 -12.83 -20.90 -9.45
N ASN A 669 -13.64 -19.90 -9.17
CA ASN A 669 -13.81 -19.31 -7.85
C ASN A 669 -15.23 -19.57 -7.36
N PHE A 670 -15.39 -19.91 -6.11
CA PHE A 670 -16.73 -20.04 -5.53
C PHE A 670 -16.75 -19.61 -4.08
N ARG A 671 -17.89 -19.07 -3.64
CA ARG A 671 -18.13 -18.64 -2.27
C ARG A 671 -19.24 -19.47 -1.67
N ILE A 672 -18.96 -20.07 -0.52
CA ILE A 672 -19.93 -20.74 0.33
C ILE A 672 -19.94 -19.97 1.65
N GLN A 673 -21.08 -19.33 1.96
CA GLN A 673 -21.22 -18.46 3.12
C GLN A 673 -20.09 -17.39 3.20
N ARG A 674 -19.17 -17.55 4.17
CA ARG A 674 -18.07 -16.64 4.52
C ARG A 674 -16.72 -17.06 3.89
N THR A 675 -16.68 -18.23 3.26
CA THR A 675 -15.45 -18.82 2.70
C THR A 675 -15.46 -18.71 1.19
N ARG A 676 -14.34 -18.23 0.64
CA ARG A 676 -14.09 -18.12 -0.80
C ARG A 676 -13.01 -19.12 -1.17
N PHE A 677 -13.23 -19.92 -2.19
CA PHE A 677 -12.27 -20.85 -2.77
C PHE A 677 -11.85 -20.36 -4.14
N TYR A 678 -10.59 -20.61 -4.50
CA TYR A 678 -9.96 -20.19 -5.73
C TYR A 678 -9.17 -21.35 -6.31
N LEU A 679 -9.44 -21.67 -7.57
CA LEU A 679 -8.67 -22.61 -8.38
C LEU A 679 -8.18 -21.86 -9.61
N GLN A 680 -6.91 -22.01 -9.96
CA GLN A 680 -6.30 -21.34 -11.11
C GLN A 680 -5.41 -22.33 -11.86
N LEU A 681 -5.49 -22.32 -13.18
CA LEU A 681 -4.56 -22.96 -14.10
C LEU A 681 -3.87 -21.86 -14.90
N GLU A 682 -2.68 -21.47 -14.47
CA GLU A 682 -1.90 -20.36 -15.01
C GLU A 682 -1.04 -20.82 -16.20
N ASN A 683 -0.88 -19.94 -17.19
CA ASN A 683 -0.03 -20.11 -18.38
C ASN A 683 -0.26 -21.41 -19.18
N PHE A 684 -1.53 -21.75 -19.44
CA PHE A 684 -1.84 -22.90 -20.30
C PHE A 684 -1.62 -22.61 -21.80
N SER A 685 -1.44 -21.34 -22.18
CA SER A 685 -1.05 -20.93 -23.54
C SER A 685 0.32 -21.44 -23.96
N GLY A 686 1.28 -21.55 -23.03
CA GLY A 686 2.63 -22.01 -23.33
C GLY A 686 2.72 -23.42 -23.94
N GLY A 687 1.65 -24.23 -23.86
CA GLY A 687 1.58 -25.53 -24.53
C GLY A 687 1.32 -25.47 -26.03
N PHE A 688 0.80 -24.35 -26.56
CA PHE A 688 0.42 -24.21 -27.97
C PHE A 688 0.93 -22.93 -28.64
N THR A 689 1.48 -21.96 -27.89
CA THR A 689 2.08 -20.73 -28.46
C THR A 689 3.61 -20.76 -28.51
N GLY A 690 4.24 -21.86 -28.07
CA GLY A 690 5.69 -21.96 -27.91
C GLY A 690 6.20 -21.41 -26.57
N ARG A 691 7.52 -21.52 -26.36
CA ARG A 691 8.21 -21.17 -25.12
C ARG A 691 9.10 -19.93 -25.26
N ASN A 692 8.46 -18.78 -25.45
CA ASN A 692 9.13 -17.46 -25.56
C ASN A 692 8.61 -16.46 -24.50
N TYR A 693 8.05 -16.96 -23.40
CA TYR A 693 7.53 -16.14 -22.32
C TYR A 693 8.63 -15.85 -21.29
N TYR A 694 9.00 -14.58 -21.14
CA TYR A 694 10.06 -14.12 -20.24
C TYR A 694 9.58 -12.98 -19.33
N SER A 695 10.10 -12.95 -18.12
CA SER A 695 9.87 -11.89 -17.12
C SER A 695 11.01 -10.88 -17.06
N ALA A 696 12.19 -11.29 -17.52
CA ALA A 696 13.37 -10.48 -17.79
C ALA A 696 14.28 -11.27 -18.76
N PRO A 697 15.26 -10.64 -19.41
CA PRO A 697 16.32 -11.32 -20.16
C PRO A 697 16.89 -12.49 -19.35
N SER A 698 16.98 -13.67 -19.98
CA SER A 698 17.38 -14.97 -19.38
C SER A 698 16.54 -15.51 -18.21
N TYR A 699 15.43 -14.85 -17.84
CA TYR A 699 14.50 -15.31 -16.81
C TYR A 699 13.13 -15.66 -17.42
N PRO A 700 12.87 -16.94 -17.71
CA PRO A 700 11.55 -17.37 -18.18
C PRO A 700 10.44 -17.01 -17.20
N TYR A 701 9.26 -16.74 -17.73
CA TYR A 701 8.03 -16.76 -16.94
C TYR A 701 7.71 -18.23 -16.55
N ARG A 702 6.81 -18.42 -15.57
CA ARG A 702 6.45 -19.78 -15.12
C ARG A 702 5.75 -20.59 -16.22
N ASP A 703 6.02 -21.89 -16.29
CA ASP A 703 5.21 -22.78 -17.14
C ASP A 703 3.80 -22.98 -16.53
N LEU A 704 3.02 -23.84 -17.19
CA LEU A 704 1.73 -24.33 -16.70
C LEU A 704 1.77 -24.67 -15.21
N THR A 705 0.92 -23.98 -14.44
CA THR A 705 0.88 -24.12 -12.99
C THR A 705 -0.55 -24.18 -12.48
N PHE A 706 -0.86 -25.22 -11.71
CA PHE A 706 -2.12 -25.31 -10.98
C PHE A 706 -1.97 -24.74 -9.56
N ARG A 707 -2.91 -23.88 -9.17
CA ARG A 707 -2.99 -23.29 -7.84
C ARG A 707 -4.36 -23.47 -7.23
N ILE A 708 -4.37 -23.75 -5.94
CA ILE A 708 -5.56 -23.82 -5.10
C ILE A 708 -5.40 -22.86 -3.93
N GLY A 709 -6.50 -22.29 -3.47
CA GLY A 709 -6.52 -21.72 -2.15
C GLY A 709 -7.89 -21.25 -1.70
N MET A 710 -7.89 -20.64 -0.52
CA MET A 710 -9.10 -20.22 0.17
C MET A 710 -8.88 -18.92 0.93
N VAL A 711 -9.97 -18.19 1.14
CA VAL A 711 -10.04 -17.07 2.08
C VAL A 711 -11.27 -17.26 2.96
N TRP A 712 -11.05 -17.42 4.26
CA TRP A 712 -12.08 -17.67 5.26
C TRP A 712 -12.18 -16.51 6.25
N ASN A 713 -13.36 -15.89 6.30
CA ASN A 713 -13.71 -14.86 7.27
C ASN A 713 -14.44 -15.48 8.46
N PHE A 714 -13.94 -15.30 9.69
CA PHE A 714 -14.56 -15.86 10.90
C PHE A 714 -15.59 -14.94 11.58
N PHE A 715 -15.86 -13.75 11.03
CA PHE A 715 -16.78 -12.74 11.56
C PHE A 715 -18.02 -12.58 10.67
N ILE A 716 -19.16 -12.12 11.24
CA ILE A 716 -20.37 -11.56 10.61
C ILE A 716 -21.04 -10.64 11.64
#